data_AF-A0AAD6TB94-F1
#
_entry.id   AF-A0AAD6TB94-F1
#
_cell.length_a   1.000
_cell.length_b   1.000
_cell.length_c   1.000
_cell.angle_alpha   90.00
_cell.angle_beta   90.00
_cell.angle_gamma   90.00
#
_symmetry.space_group_name_H-M   'P 1'
#
loop_
_entity.id
_entity.type
_entity.pdbx_description
1 polymer ?
#
loop_
_entity_poly.entity_id
_entity_poly.type
_entity_poly.pdbx_seq_one_letter_code
_entity_poly.pdbx_strand_id
1 'polypeptide(L)'
;MDVYTTSFTYPRRSRHAQSAPSSLEFPGAEIRLTSPDSYPSAHHLQHVNNNVADTSAQPDGEAIQKLAMMAMSLHGCHISYFMADPGRWNFYITGAYQQVMVARGMILKECPIQHRAAIKVARSEILDSPSSNPALKSEVRRRLDEIASQTLAHIAVVNSPLSLSNRTPPDGISSSAGWSGLETERVCELVVTGQGDAVDLARVRLLVMLDELSGLHAEMCEIDHKLHAIIAGRKRAVLQSIQEETATNIYFPSPLQGLLGPEHSGSDSPAPNSRNGNVIWITGEFFGVQRARDMLFQVSVNKSKSVISRDTAILPRKLDWMVTDRADDLKSIVSDNATFIQFPPLGSSTSLITVYGDHRVNIQRTIRSIMALACHYYVGSFWLLPIQFNALLPPATLNASQVTGLLKQISIASGAEVVFKSMCFEMHGLESEVRSAVQKVMELDIIQAFHHEIRFQIELANEHREFISGKKNGKINKIMQTTNVKIKFETFNDHNFLIDIAGPDGSVLQGLTYLQEELPAEISFHVPEAYHKRIIGVGGRSIQRIMKKYGVYVKFSNAEEFAALGGYIDNDDNVVARTPSKNAINLDNLKQSVMELVNPKDKDYINETISIPRRYHRTLLGEKSIFIHDIQTKTNSHVRFPHKETASDIVTIFGPESQVQIAAAMLLDHVPFEADMSVPPSAELARLCVSPDFNNLVERIKRELQVSVVPNIKMPIKTPSEYTFKFRCQRSNSDFLITAREMLEQFLANHNIHLFPSPASHVHKRGDSFAEAFPHFDSKLLSTARTHHESDDLGRPDIAGDRRLRMANSSPDVKALFNSPAYIYNLEEHGDPQAPYMQGSSLDYWTPLPPIGSGIPHRTRHSEDAIKRGSDSLLESKLKDQISKPRSLQNRAQSLDLTYSLSRITESSSRLPPPDSPTTSTGEAGDNSNPASATAPSFPSVYGTSISRSAVIGTAIQRPDLGVEEVSRVISNLGL
;
A
#
# COMPACT_ATOMS: atom_id res chain seq x y z
N MET A 1 -13.21 -32.47 -30.97
CA MET A 1 -12.60 -31.73 -29.85
C MET A 1 -13.69 -30.85 -29.28
N ASP A 2 -13.85 -30.82 -27.97
CA ASP A 2 -14.81 -29.90 -27.34
C ASP A 2 -14.31 -28.47 -27.50
N VAL A 3 -15.20 -27.60 -27.99
CA VAL A 3 -14.87 -26.19 -28.24
C VAL A 3 -14.85 -25.47 -26.90
N TYR A 4 -13.66 -25.02 -26.49
CA TYR A 4 -13.50 -24.19 -25.29
C TYR A 4 -13.73 -22.74 -25.68
N THR A 5 -14.57 -22.04 -24.93
CA THR A 5 -14.94 -20.65 -25.21
C THR A 5 -14.86 -19.82 -23.94
N THR A 6 -14.28 -18.62 -24.01
CA THR A 6 -14.19 -17.70 -22.87
C THR A 6 -14.46 -16.26 -23.28
N SER A 7 -15.08 -15.49 -22.38
CA SER A 7 -15.27 -14.05 -22.47
C SER A 7 -14.80 -13.38 -21.18
N PHE A 8 -13.98 -12.33 -21.30
CA PHE A 8 -13.47 -11.56 -20.16
C PHE A 8 -13.23 -10.11 -20.52
N THR A 9 -13.37 -9.21 -19.55
CA THR A 9 -13.10 -7.77 -19.69
C THR A 9 -11.72 -7.42 -19.14
N TYR A 10 -10.89 -6.77 -19.96
CA TYR A 10 -9.54 -6.33 -19.62
C TYR A 10 -9.25 -4.91 -20.15
N PRO A 11 -8.71 -3.97 -19.34
CA PRO A 11 -8.41 -4.09 -17.91
C PRO A 11 -9.66 -4.37 -17.05
N ARG A 12 -9.47 -5.15 -15.98
CA ARG A 12 -10.54 -5.45 -15.00
C ARG A 12 -11.00 -4.18 -14.28
N ARG A 13 -10.10 -3.29 -13.89
CA ARG A 13 -10.39 -2.00 -13.22
C ARG A 13 -10.34 -0.82 -14.21
N SER A 14 -11.18 0.20 -14.00
CA SER A 14 -11.17 1.44 -14.80
C SER A 14 -9.95 2.32 -14.48
N ARG A 15 -9.48 3.11 -15.46
CA ARG A 15 -8.31 4.00 -15.36
C ARG A 15 -8.38 4.98 -14.17
N HIS A 16 -9.58 5.39 -13.76
CA HIS A 16 -9.79 6.33 -12.65
C HIS A 16 -9.58 5.75 -11.25
N ALA A 17 -9.42 4.43 -11.09
CA ALA A 17 -9.26 3.79 -9.77
C ALA A 17 -7.78 3.68 -9.30
N GLN A 18 -6.80 4.05 -10.11
CA GLN A 18 -5.37 3.85 -9.81
C GLN A 18 -4.72 4.98 -8.98
N SER A 19 -5.47 5.96 -8.50
CA SER A 19 -4.95 7.16 -7.82
C SER A 19 -5.11 7.18 -6.29
N ALA A 20 -5.51 6.08 -5.66
CA ALA A 20 -5.54 5.94 -4.20
C ALA A 20 -4.47 4.93 -3.74
N PRO A 21 -3.56 5.28 -2.81
CA PRO A 21 -2.71 4.29 -2.17
C PRO A 21 -3.58 3.34 -1.34
N SER A 22 -3.27 2.05 -1.40
CA SER A 22 -4.04 0.99 -0.74
C SER A 22 -3.94 1.07 0.80
N SER A 23 -4.94 1.66 1.44
CA SER A 23 -5.32 1.24 2.79
C SER A 23 -5.96 -0.15 2.70
N LEU A 24 -5.46 -1.09 3.50
CA LEU A 24 -6.08 -2.40 3.69
C LEU A 24 -7.35 -2.24 4.54
N GLU A 25 -8.43 -1.81 3.92
CA GLU A 25 -9.77 -1.88 4.51
C GLU A 25 -10.51 -3.12 3.98
N PHE A 26 -11.03 -3.92 4.90
CA PHE A 26 -11.98 -4.98 4.57
C PHE A 26 -13.26 -4.36 3.96
N PRO A 27 -13.98 -5.08 3.08
CA PRO A 27 -15.17 -4.55 2.45
C PRO A 27 -16.28 -4.31 3.49
N GLY A 28 -16.45 -3.05 3.90
CA GLY A 28 -17.61 -2.59 4.65
C GLY A 28 -18.86 -2.76 3.80
N ALA A 29 -19.92 -3.34 4.37
CA ALA A 29 -21.16 -3.58 3.64
C ALA A 29 -21.88 -2.26 3.33
N GLU A 30 -21.95 -1.89 2.04
CA GLU A 30 -22.84 -0.81 1.60
C GLU A 30 -24.31 -1.24 1.78
N ILE A 31 -25.00 -0.53 2.69
CA ILE A 31 -26.43 -0.74 2.94
C ILE A 31 -27.22 -0.12 1.79
N ARG A 32 -27.90 -0.96 1.02
CA ARG A 32 -28.93 -0.54 0.06
C ARG A 32 -30.11 0.09 0.80
N LEU A 33 -30.47 1.31 0.45
CA LEU A 33 -31.83 1.84 0.61
C LEU A 33 -32.29 2.46 -0.71
N THR A 34 -33.35 1.89 -1.29
CA THR A 34 -34.00 2.38 -2.51
C THR A 34 -35.49 2.57 -2.25
N SER A 35 -36.00 3.77 -2.47
CA SER A 35 -37.40 4.03 -2.81
C SER A 35 -37.51 5.29 -3.70
N PRO A 36 -38.55 5.41 -4.54
CA PRO A 36 -38.47 6.21 -5.77
C PRO A 36 -39.19 7.58 -5.73
N ASP A 37 -39.09 8.27 -6.86
CA ASP A 37 -39.91 9.40 -7.34
C ASP A 37 -39.78 10.77 -6.66
N SER A 38 -39.17 11.73 -7.38
CA SER A 38 -39.88 12.93 -7.92
C SER A 38 -38.93 13.89 -8.65
N TYR A 39 -39.21 14.20 -9.91
CA TYR A 39 -38.63 15.37 -10.61
C TYR A 39 -39.29 16.67 -10.07
N PRO A 40 -38.58 17.81 -10.14
CA PRO A 40 -38.97 18.75 -11.19
C PRO A 40 -37.81 19.51 -11.89
N SER A 41 -37.97 19.63 -13.21
CA SER A 41 -37.73 20.78 -14.09
C SER A 41 -36.51 21.71 -13.89
N ALA A 42 -35.76 21.84 -14.99
CA ALA A 42 -34.61 22.72 -15.17
C ALA A 42 -34.91 24.23 -15.11
N HIS A 43 -33.86 25.02 -14.84
CA HIS A 43 -33.70 26.35 -15.40
C HIS A 43 -32.28 26.56 -15.97
N HIS A 44 -32.20 27.12 -17.18
CA HIS A 44 -30.97 27.44 -17.91
C HIS A 44 -30.07 28.45 -17.16
N LEU A 45 -28.74 28.32 -17.35
CA LEU A 45 -27.87 29.47 -17.62
C LEU A 45 -26.58 29.06 -18.38
N GLN A 46 -26.58 29.39 -19.67
CA GLN A 46 -25.44 29.65 -20.58
C GLN A 46 -24.17 28.77 -20.51
N HIS A 47 -24.09 27.84 -21.47
CA HIS A 47 -22.80 27.32 -21.97
C HIS A 47 -21.95 28.44 -22.59
N VAL A 48 -20.74 28.65 -22.09
CA VAL A 48 -19.66 29.27 -22.87
C VAL A 48 -18.99 28.16 -23.69
N ASN A 49 -18.94 28.37 -25.00
CA ASN A 49 -18.53 27.36 -25.96
C ASN A 49 -17.00 27.26 -26.03
N ASN A 50 -16.42 26.18 -25.48
CA ASN A 50 -14.98 25.89 -25.62
C ASN A 50 -14.79 24.49 -26.24
N ASN A 51 -14.78 24.46 -27.57
CA ASN A 51 -14.43 23.27 -28.35
C ASN A 51 -12.94 22.95 -28.19
N VAL A 52 -12.61 22.06 -27.26
CA VAL A 52 -11.41 21.21 -27.38
C VAL A 52 -11.90 19.85 -27.81
N ALA A 53 -11.63 19.49 -29.07
CA ALA A 53 -12.05 18.21 -29.62
C ALA A 53 -11.27 17.07 -28.94
N ASP A 54 -11.99 16.24 -28.18
CA ASP A 54 -11.41 15.06 -27.55
C ASP A 54 -11.19 13.97 -28.61
N THR A 55 -9.95 13.83 -29.08
CA THR A 55 -9.54 12.84 -30.09
C THR A 55 -8.95 11.56 -29.49
N SER A 56 -9.07 11.38 -28.16
CA SER A 56 -8.36 10.33 -27.41
C SER A 56 -8.74 8.89 -27.76
N ALA A 57 -9.89 8.67 -28.40
CA ALA A 57 -10.55 7.36 -28.44
C ALA A 57 -10.19 6.43 -29.62
N GLN A 58 -9.57 6.92 -30.71
CA GLN A 58 -9.27 6.07 -31.88
C GLN A 58 -8.01 5.16 -31.80
N PRO A 59 -6.86 5.54 -31.18
CA PRO A 59 -5.63 4.76 -31.32
C PRO A 59 -5.67 3.41 -30.59
N ASP A 60 -6.38 3.31 -29.47
CA ASP A 60 -6.48 2.08 -28.68
C ASP A 60 -7.19 0.97 -29.49
N GLY A 61 -8.18 1.31 -30.33
CA GLY A 61 -8.96 0.33 -31.11
C GLY A 61 -8.16 -0.39 -32.21
N GLU A 62 -7.27 0.33 -32.91
CA GLU A 62 -6.41 -0.26 -33.95
C GLU A 62 -5.34 -1.17 -33.33
N ALA A 63 -4.79 -0.79 -32.18
CA ALA A 63 -3.83 -1.61 -31.44
C ALA A 63 -4.47 -2.93 -30.95
N ILE A 64 -5.69 -2.87 -30.40
CA ILE A 64 -6.47 -4.05 -30.01
C ILE A 64 -6.79 -4.93 -31.22
N GLN A 65 -7.11 -4.34 -32.38
CA GLN A 65 -7.33 -5.09 -33.62
C GLN A 65 -6.08 -5.88 -34.05
N LYS A 66 -4.90 -5.22 -34.04
CA LYS A 66 -3.63 -5.86 -34.38
C LYS A 66 -3.30 -7.00 -33.43
N LEU A 67 -3.45 -6.79 -32.13
CA LEU A 67 -3.26 -7.83 -31.10
C LEU A 67 -4.19 -9.03 -31.32
N ALA A 68 -5.49 -8.80 -31.56
CA ALA A 68 -6.44 -9.87 -31.83
C ALA A 68 -6.09 -10.66 -33.10
N MET A 69 -5.73 -9.97 -34.20
CA MET A 69 -5.31 -10.64 -35.44
C MET A 69 -4.02 -11.45 -35.27
N MET A 70 -3.04 -10.91 -34.52
CA MET A 70 -1.78 -11.58 -34.22
C MET A 70 -2.00 -12.84 -33.38
N ALA A 71 -2.78 -12.76 -32.30
CA ALA A 71 -3.13 -13.90 -31.45
C ALA A 71 -3.94 -14.98 -32.20
N MET A 72 -4.87 -14.59 -33.08
CA MET A 72 -5.56 -15.55 -33.97
C MET A 72 -4.57 -16.27 -34.90
N SER A 73 -3.65 -15.52 -35.54
CA SER A 73 -2.67 -16.08 -36.47
C SER A 73 -1.64 -16.99 -35.80
N LEU A 74 -1.22 -16.69 -34.57
CA LEU A 74 -0.19 -17.45 -33.85
C LEU A 74 -0.73 -18.70 -33.15
N HIS A 75 -1.99 -18.68 -32.73
CA HIS A 75 -2.55 -19.75 -31.90
C HIS A 75 -3.68 -20.54 -32.56
N GLY A 76 -4.22 -20.11 -33.70
CA GLY A 76 -5.26 -20.84 -34.43
C GLY A 76 -6.61 -20.88 -33.72
N CYS A 77 -6.89 -19.88 -32.87
CA CYS A 77 -8.18 -19.64 -32.25
C CYS A 77 -8.91 -18.50 -32.96
N HIS A 78 -10.22 -18.36 -32.73
CA HIS A 78 -11.00 -17.21 -33.20
C HIS A 78 -11.20 -16.21 -32.04
N ILE A 79 -10.89 -14.94 -32.28
CA ILE A 79 -10.97 -13.86 -31.30
C ILE A 79 -11.87 -12.76 -31.85
N SER A 80 -12.86 -12.35 -31.07
CA SER A 80 -13.62 -11.13 -31.30
C SER A 80 -13.56 -10.25 -30.06
N TYR A 81 -13.43 -8.95 -30.23
CA TYR A 81 -13.33 -7.98 -29.14
C TYR A 81 -14.34 -6.84 -29.34
N PHE A 82 -14.64 -6.12 -28.27
CA PHE A 82 -15.46 -4.92 -28.32
C PHE A 82 -15.18 -4.02 -27.10
N MET A 83 -15.38 -2.72 -27.26
CA MET A 83 -15.25 -1.77 -26.15
C MET A 83 -16.43 -1.98 -25.19
N ALA A 84 -16.12 -2.21 -23.92
CA ALA A 84 -17.11 -2.32 -22.84
C ALA A 84 -17.35 -0.94 -22.21
N ASP A 85 -16.27 -0.26 -21.82
CA ASP A 85 -16.21 1.12 -21.34
C ASP A 85 -15.02 1.84 -21.99
N PRO A 86 -14.92 3.18 -21.92
CA PRO A 86 -13.72 3.90 -22.37
C PRO A 86 -12.43 3.32 -21.76
N GLY A 87 -11.58 2.75 -22.61
CA GLY A 87 -10.33 2.10 -22.20
C GLY A 87 -10.45 0.70 -21.60
N ARG A 88 -11.64 0.06 -21.60
CA ARG A 88 -11.86 -1.35 -21.22
C ARG A 88 -12.42 -2.14 -22.38
N TRP A 89 -11.78 -3.26 -22.70
CA TRP A 89 -12.14 -4.12 -23.82
C TRP A 89 -12.57 -5.48 -23.31
N ASN A 90 -13.68 -6.01 -23.82
CA ASN A 90 -14.03 -7.39 -23.58
C ASN A 90 -13.61 -8.22 -24.79
N PHE A 91 -12.94 -9.33 -24.50
CA PHE A 91 -12.42 -10.29 -25.45
C PHE A 91 -13.24 -11.56 -25.34
N TYR A 92 -13.65 -12.10 -26.48
CA TYR A 92 -14.27 -13.40 -26.64
C TYR A 92 -13.34 -14.27 -27.49
N ILE A 93 -12.92 -15.41 -26.96
CA ILE A 93 -11.95 -16.32 -27.56
C ILE A 93 -12.56 -17.72 -27.62
N THR A 94 -12.48 -18.39 -28.77
CA THR A 94 -12.98 -19.75 -28.97
C THR A 94 -12.00 -20.61 -29.78
N GLY A 95 -11.85 -21.88 -29.42
CA GLY A 95 -10.89 -22.81 -30.02
C GLY A 95 -10.62 -24.05 -29.14
N ALA A 96 -9.49 -24.73 -29.34
CA ALA A 96 -9.06 -25.76 -28.41
C ALA A 96 -8.50 -25.12 -27.11
N TYR A 97 -8.71 -25.77 -25.96
CA TYR A 97 -8.35 -25.25 -24.63
C TYR A 97 -6.96 -24.59 -24.57
N GLN A 98 -5.91 -25.30 -25.00
CA GLN A 98 -4.54 -24.76 -24.93
C GLN A 98 -4.33 -23.52 -25.81
N GLN A 99 -4.95 -23.48 -26.99
CA GLN A 99 -4.88 -22.34 -27.90
C GLN A 99 -5.56 -21.11 -27.29
N VAL A 100 -6.74 -21.32 -26.69
CA VAL A 100 -7.52 -20.26 -26.02
C VAL A 100 -6.77 -19.71 -24.80
N MET A 101 -6.17 -20.58 -23.98
CA MET A 101 -5.43 -20.16 -22.78
C MET A 101 -4.16 -19.37 -23.13
N VAL A 102 -3.39 -19.81 -24.13
CA VAL A 102 -2.19 -19.07 -24.58
C VAL A 102 -2.57 -17.75 -25.24
N ALA A 103 -3.60 -17.71 -26.10
CA ALA A 103 -4.10 -16.47 -26.69
C ALA A 103 -4.65 -15.48 -25.65
N ARG A 104 -5.33 -15.98 -24.61
CA ARG A 104 -5.71 -15.19 -23.44
C ARG A 104 -4.49 -14.64 -22.70
N GLY A 105 -3.46 -15.45 -22.50
CA GLY A 105 -2.19 -15.03 -21.90
C GLY A 105 -1.52 -13.90 -22.66
N MET A 106 -1.43 -14.03 -23.99
CA MET A 106 -0.95 -12.97 -24.90
C MET A 106 -1.79 -11.70 -24.77
N ILE A 107 -3.12 -11.79 -24.76
CA ILE A 107 -3.98 -10.61 -24.56
C ILE A 107 -3.75 -9.96 -23.20
N LEU A 108 -3.64 -10.73 -22.10
CA LEU A 108 -3.36 -10.17 -20.78
C LEU A 108 -1.99 -9.50 -20.70
N LYS A 109 -0.99 -10.03 -21.41
CA LYS A 109 0.38 -9.49 -21.44
C LYS A 109 0.52 -8.26 -22.33
N GLU A 110 -0.11 -8.26 -23.51
CA GLU A 110 0.16 -7.31 -24.61
C GLU A 110 -1.00 -6.35 -24.89
N CYS A 111 -2.10 -6.41 -24.13
CA CYS A 111 -3.16 -5.39 -24.24
C CYS A 111 -2.54 -3.99 -24.08
N PRO A 112 -2.88 -3.02 -24.96
CA PRO A 112 -2.34 -1.66 -24.94
C PRO A 112 -2.88 -0.83 -23.75
N ILE A 113 -2.54 -1.24 -22.54
CA ILE A 113 -2.85 -0.53 -21.31
C ILE A 113 -1.82 0.57 -21.13
N GLN A 114 -2.29 1.83 -21.19
CA GLN A 114 -1.47 2.96 -20.83
C GLN A 114 -1.34 3.03 -19.30
N HIS A 115 -0.16 2.64 -18.79
CA HIS A 115 0.25 3.00 -17.45
C HIS A 115 0.68 4.47 -17.44
N ARG A 116 0.42 5.19 -16.35
CA ARG A 116 0.86 6.58 -16.15
C ARG A 116 1.70 6.69 -14.88
N ALA A 117 2.82 7.37 -14.98
CA ALA A 117 3.58 7.85 -13.83
C ALA A 117 3.77 9.37 -13.92
N ALA A 118 3.94 10.03 -12.78
CA ALA A 118 4.32 11.43 -12.70
C ALA A 118 5.49 11.59 -11.74
N ILE A 119 6.55 12.30 -12.17
CA ILE A 119 7.69 12.67 -11.33
C ILE A 119 7.60 14.18 -11.12
N LYS A 120 7.56 14.63 -9.86
CA LYS A 120 7.62 16.06 -9.51
C LYS A 120 9.07 16.55 -9.60
N VAL A 121 9.27 17.67 -10.28
CA VAL A 121 10.59 18.25 -10.54
C VAL A 121 10.52 19.79 -10.48
N ALA A 122 11.56 20.44 -9.98
CA ALA A 122 11.63 21.90 -9.96
C ALA A 122 11.67 22.48 -11.40
N ARG A 123 10.88 23.53 -11.67
CA ARG A 123 10.80 24.15 -13.01
C ARG A 123 12.18 24.62 -13.51
N SER A 124 13.03 25.10 -12.60
CA SER A 124 14.39 25.58 -12.86
C SER A 124 15.38 24.46 -13.23
N GLU A 125 15.06 23.19 -12.99
CA GLU A 125 15.89 22.05 -13.42
C GLU A 125 15.64 21.72 -14.90
N ILE A 126 14.38 21.80 -15.37
CA ILE A 126 13.95 21.36 -16.70
C ILE A 126 13.86 22.50 -17.74
N LEU A 127 13.37 23.68 -17.35
CA LEU A 127 13.03 24.77 -18.28
C LEU A 127 14.02 25.95 -18.23
N ASP A 128 14.07 26.69 -19.33
CA ASP A 128 14.76 27.96 -19.49
C ASP A 128 13.88 29.17 -19.08
N SER A 129 14.52 30.30 -18.76
CA SER A 129 13.89 31.62 -18.74
C SER A 129 13.57 32.09 -20.18
N PRO A 130 12.55 32.95 -20.41
CA PRO A 130 11.78 33.71 -19.43
C PRO A 130 10.49 33.01 -18.96
N SER A 131 9.96 33.50 -17.84
CA SER A 131 8.67 33.06 -17.26
C SER A 131 7.47 33.20 -18.21
N SER A 132 7.52 34.12 -19.18
CA SER A 132 6.45 34.39 -20.15
C SER A 132 6.34 33.37 -21.29
N ASN A 133 7.41 32.62 -21.60
CA ASN A 133 7.36 31.50 -22.55
C ASN A 133 8.51 30.51 -22.27
N PRO A 134 8.41 29.69 -21.21
CA PRO A 134 9.51 28.85 -20.74
C PRO A 134 9.67 27.60 -21.63
N ALA A 135 10.74 27.59 -22.41
CA ALA A 135 11.12 26.45 -23.24
C ALA A 135 11.86 25.35 -22.43
N LEU A 136 11.85 24.13 -22.96
CA LEU A 136 12.71 23.04 -22.49
C LEU A 136 14.18 23.31 -22.83
N LYS A 137 15.06 23.17 -21.83
CA LYS A 137 16.52 23.19 -22.03
C LYS A 137 16.92 22.19 -23.11
N SER A 138 17.81 22.59 -24.02
CA SER A 138 18.21 21.76 -25.17
C SER A 138 18.78 20.38 -24.78
N GLU A 139 19.63 20.32 -23.75
CA GLU A 139 20.18 19.04 -23.25
C GLU A 139 19.10 18.20 -22.55
N VAL A 140 18.18 18.82 -21.81
CA VAL A 140 17.08 18.09 -21.17
C VAL A 140 16.15 17.48 -22.23
N ARG A 141 15.75 18.26 -23.26
CA ARG A 141 14.99 17.73 -24.40
C ARG A 141 15.71 16.53 -25.04
N ARG A 142 17.00 16.68 -25.38
CA ARG A 142 17.81 15.59 -25.97
C ARG A 142 17.78 14.31 -25.12
N ARG A 143 17.93 14.44 -23.79
CA ARG A 143 17.90 13.30 -22.85
C ARG A 143 16.51 12.70 -22.69
N LEU A 144 15.45 13.52 -22.68
CA LEU A 144 14.06 13.04 -22.64
C LEU A 144 13.72 12.24 -23.91
N ASP A 145 14.08 12.75 -25.08
CA ASP A 145 13.88 12.08 -26.38
C ASP A 145 14.70 10.76 -26.44
N GLU A 146 15.93 10.77 -25.93
CA GLU A 146 16.78 9.59 -25.81
C GLU A 146 16.13 8.51 -24.92
N ILE A 147 15.68 8.86 -23.72
CA ILE A 147 15.01 7.93 -22.79
C ILE A 147 13.69 7.42 -23.38
N ALA A 148 12.88 8.29 -24.00
CA ALA A 148 11.65 7.90 -24.67
C ALA A 148 11.91 6.86 -25.78
N SER A 149 12.95 7.06 -26.59
CA SER A 149 13.35 6.12 -27.65
C SER A 149 13.85 4.77 -27.12
N GLN A 150 14.62 4.77 -26.02
CA GLN A 150 15.18 3.54 -25.43
C GLN A 150 14.12 2.71 -24.67
N THR A 151 13.10 3.36 -24.13
CA THR A 151 12.09 2.73 -23.27
C THR A 151 10.75 2.50 -23.96
N LEU A 152 10.53 3.11 -25.14
CA LEU A 152 9.26 3.15 -25.87
C LEU A 152 8.11 3.78 -25.08
N ALA A 153 8.42 4.54 -24.03
CA ALA A 153 7.47 5.35 -23.28
C ALA A 153 7.39 6.77 -23.87
N HIS A 154 6.18 7.31 -23.95
CA HIS A 154 5.95 8.72 -24.24
C HIS A 154 6.15 9.54 -22.95
N ILE A 155 6.92 10.63 -23.05
CA ILE A 155 7.28 11.48 -21.91
C ILE A 155 6.86 12.92 -22.21
N ALA A 156 5.98 13.48 -21.37
CA ALA A 156 5.48 14.84 -21.49
C ALA A 156 5.85 15.67 -20.26
N VAL A 157 6.15 16.95 -20.47
CA VAL A 157 6.37 17.92 -19.38
C VAL A 157 5.08 18.72 -19.19
N VAL A 158 4.45 18.57 -18.04
CA VAL A 158 3.16 19.20 -17.72
C VAL A 158 3.35 20.21 -16.58
N ASN A 159 2.84 21.43 -16.78
CA ASN A 159 2.71 22.39 -15.68
C ASN A 159 1.63 21.87 -14.74
N SER A 160 1.95 21.56 -13.47
CA SER A 160 0.94 21.06 -12.54
C SER A 160 -0.04 22.19 -12.17
N PRO A 161 -1.33 22.13 -12.56
CA PRO A 161 -2.29 23.19 -12.23
C PRO A 161 -2.61 23.23 -10.74
N LEU A 162 -2.28 22.15 -10.01
CA LEU A 162 -2.47 21.99 -8.57
C LEU A 162 -1.30 22.56 -7.74
N SER A 163 -0.23 23.08 -8.36
CA SER A 163 0.90 23.72 -7.65
C SER A 163 0.51 25.01 -6.90
N LEU A 164 -0.73 25.47 -7.01
CA LEU A 164 -1.32 26.61 -6.28
C LEU A 164 -2.03 26.18 -4.97
N SER A 165 -1.86 24.94 -4.50
CA SER A 165 -2.62 24.41 -3.36
C SER A 165 -2.12 24.87 -1.97
N ASN A 166 -2.75 25.92 -1.44
CA ASN A 166 -3.17 26.12 -0.04
C ASN A 166 -2.21 25.94 1.15
N ARG A 167 -0.92 25.71 0.99
CA ARG A 167 0.05 26.00 2.07
C ARG A 167 0.58 27.40 1.90
N THR A 168 0.19 28.30 2.81
CA THR A 168 0.87 29.59 2.96
C THR A 168 2.36 29.33 3.13
N PRO A 169 3.24 30.02 2.39
CA PRO A 169 4.66 30.06 2.74
C PRO A 169 4.80 30.67 4.15
N PRO A 170 5.92 30.46 4.85
CA PRO A 170 6.22 31.22 6.07
C PRO A 170 6.07 32.71 5.79
N ASP A 171 5.41 33.43 6.70
CA ASP A 171 4.81 34.72 6.36
C ASP A 171 5.83 35.79 5.93
N GLY A 172 5.38 36.69 5.04
CA GLY A 172 6.26 37.61 4.31
C GLY A 172 6.97 36.99 3.10
N ILE A 173 7.28 35.68 3.10
CA ILE A 173 7.95 35.00 1.96
C ILE A 173 6.97 34.74 0.80
N SER A 174 6.56 35.81 0.16
CA SER A 174 5.65 35.85 -0.99
C SER A 174 6.39 36.20 -2.28
N SER A 175 5.82 35.85 -3.43
CA SER A 175 6.33 36.31 -4.74
C SER A 175 6.30 37.84 -4.90
N SER A 176 5.40 38.54 -4.20
CA SER A 176 5.39 40.02 -4.11
C SER A 176 6.56 40.59 -3.32
N ALA A 177 7.25 39.81 -2.46
CA ALA A 177 8.53 40.21 -1.87
C ALA A 177 9.72 40.06 -2.84
N GLY A 178 9.49 39.70 -4.11
CA GLY A 178 10.51 39.67 -5.16
C GLY A 178 11.42 38.44 -5.15
N TRP A 179 11.01 37.35 -4.48
CA TRP A 179 11.73 36.07 -4.51
C TRP A 179 11.48 35.33 -5.84
N SER A 180 12.55 34.84 -6.48
CA SER A 180 12.56 34.33 -7.87
C SER A 180 12.59 32.80 -7.98
N GLY A 181 13.03 32.11 -6.93
CA GLY A 181 12.83 30.68 -6.72
C GLY A 181 12.22 30.47 -5.35
N LEU A 182 11.03 29.88 -5.34
CA LEU A 182 10.30 29.41 -4.15
C LEU A 182 9.90 27.98 -4.46
N GLU A 183 10.43 27.00 -3.71
CA GLU A 183 10.33 25.59 -4.09
C GLU A 183 8.88 25.07 -4.18
N THR A 184 7.97 25.61 -3.37
CA THR A 184 6.55 25.21 -3.33
C THR A 184 5.68 25.85 -4.40
N GLU A 185 6.07 27.01 -4.96
CA GLU A 185 5.31 27.70 -6.02
C GLU A 185 5.58 27.14 -7.43
N ARG A 186 6.74 26.48 -7.66
CA ARG A 186 7.38 26.42 -9.00
C ARG A 186 7.77 25.00 -9.45
N VAL A 187 6.84 24.03 -9.32
CA VAL A 187 7.04 22.60 -9.67
C VAL A 187 6.38 22.23 -11.02
N CYS A 188 7.00 21.31 -11.76
CA CYS A 188 6.45 20.67 -12.96
C CYS A 188 6.32 19.15 -12.75
N GLU A 189 5.48 18.50 -13.55
CA GLU A 189 5.37 17.04 -13.60
C GLU A 189 5.97 16.50 -14.91
N LEU A 190 6.95 15.61 -14.81
CA LEU A 190 7.32 14.72 -15.90
C LEU A 190 6.33 13.56 -15.92
N VAL A 191 5.41 13.58 -16.88
CA VAL A 191 4.38 12.55 -17.06
C VAL A 191 4.89 11.51 -18.05
N VAL A 192 5.03 10.28 -17.57
CA VAL A 192 5.43 9.11 -18.37
C VAL A 192 4.19 8.29 -18.66
N THR A 193 3.98 7.95 -19.94
CA THR A 193 2.85 7.15 -20.43
C THR A 193 3.36 6.06 -21.38
N GLY A 194 2.96 4.80 -21.18
CA GLY A 194 3.46 3.68 -21.97
C GLY A 194 2.82 2.35 -21.58
N GLN A 195 3.22 1.27 -22.24
CA GLN A 195 2.69 -0.08 -22.02
C GLN A 195 3.58 -0.90 -21.07
N GLY A 196 2.95 -1.61 -20.13
CA GLY A 196 3.65 -2.50 -19.18
C GLY A 196 4.88 -1.88 -18.52
N ASP A 197 5.98 -2.64 -18.49
CA ASP A 197 7.25 -2.26 -17.84
C ASP A 197 7.92 -1.00 -18.40
N ALA A 198 7.54 -0.53 -19.61
CA ALA A 198 8.13 0.66 -20.23
C ALA A 198 8.07 1.89 -19.31
N VAL A 199 6.99 2.02 -18.55
CA VAL A 199 6.75 3.17 -17.65
C VAL A 199 7.59 3.08 -16.38
N ASP A 200 7.76 1.89 -15.79
CA ASP A 200 8.63 1.69 -14.63
C ASP A 200 10.11 1.89 -15.02
N LEU A 201 10.53 1.38 -16.19
CA LEU A 201 11.88 1.56 -16.73
C LEU A 201 12.18 3.03 -17.05
N ALA A 202 11.28 3.72 -17.76
CA ALA A 202 11.41 5.13 -18.08
C ALA A 202 11.43 6.00 -16.82
N ARG A 203 10.63 5.67 -15.80
CA ARG A 203 10.66 6.37 -14.50
C ARG A 203 12.05 6.26 -13.88
N VAL A 204 12.62 5.06 -13.74
CA VAL A 204 13.97 4.88 -13.19
C VAL A 204 15.03 5.65 -14.00
N ARG A 205 14.99 5.58 -15.34
CA ARG A 205 15.92 6.32 -16.22
C ARG A 205 15.80 7.84 -16.06
N LEU A 206 14.59 8.37 -15.92
CA LEU A 206 14.38 9.80 -15.65
C LEU A 206 14.91 10.21 -14.27
N LEU A 207 14.76 9.38 -13.24
CA LEU A 207 15.30 9.67 -11.91
C LEU A 207 16.83 9.71 -11.92
N VAL A 208 17.48 8.80 -12.64
CA VAL A 208 18.94 8.83 -12.86
C VAL A 208 19.36 10.09 -13.63
N MET A 209 18.65 10.45 -14.71
CA MET A 209 18.92 11.67 -15.48
C MET A 209 18.79 12.94 -14.61
N LEU A 210 17.77 13.02 -13.74
CA LEU A 210 17.60 14.15 -12.83
C LEU A 210 18.75 14.24 -11.80
N ASP A 211 19.19 13.10 -11.27
CA ASP A 211 20.34 13.03 -10.38
C ASP A 211 21.63 13.47 -11.11
N GLU A 212 21.87 13.05 -12.35
CA GLU A 212 22.98 13.54 -13.20
C GLU A 212 22.90 15.06 -13.46
N LEU A 213 21.71 15.58 -13.78
CA LEU A 213 21.49 17.03 -13.99
C LEU A 213 21.71 17.86 -12.71
N SER A 214 21.54 17.24 -11.54
CA SER A 214 21.89 17.84 -10.24
C SER A 214 23.38 17.81 -9.91
N GLY A 215 24.20 17.17 -10.77
CA GLY A 215 25.66 17.07 -10.64
C GLY A 215 26.16 15.79 -9.96
N LEU A 216 25.30 14.79 -9.76
CA LEU A 216 25.71 13.50 -9.20
C LEU A 216 26.33 12.60 -10.29
N HIS A 217 27.28 11.76 -9.90
CA HIS A 217 27.77 10.68 -10.73
C HIS A 217 26.76 9.53 -10.75
N ALA A 218 26.63 8.84 -11.88
CA ALA A 218 25.74 7.68 -12.06
C ALA A 218 26.52 6.49 -12.62
N GLU A 219 26.26 5.29 -12.09
CA GLU A 219 26.87 4.04 -12.53
C GLU A 219 25.85 2.88 -12.53
N MET A 220 26.08 1.90 -13.41
CA MET A 220 25.32 0.65 -13.48
C MET A 220 26.01 -0.46 -12.68
N CYS A 221 25.23 -1.26 -11.97
CA CYS A 221 25.67 -2.50 -11.31
C CYS A 221 24.84 -3.68 -11.84
N GLU A 222 25.49 -4.65 -12.48
CA GLU A 222 24.82 -5.86 -12.97
C GLU A 222 24.80 -6.95 -11.88
N ILE A 223 23.61 -7.30 -11.40
CA ILE A 223 23.37 -8.40 -10.45
C ILE A 223 22.16 -9.20 -10.97
N ASP A 224 22.18 -10.53 -10.85
CA ASP A 224 21.03 -11.38 -11.20
C ASP A 224 19.75 -10.90 -10.51
N HIS A 225 18.72 -10.62 -11.30
CA HIS A 225 17.39 -10.19 -10.87
C HIS A 225 16.84 -11.03 -9.70
N LYS A 226 17.09 -12.35 -9.69
CA LYS A 226 16.66 -13.26 -8.62
C LYS A 226 17.20 -12.89 -7.23
N LEU A 227 18.35 -12.20 -7.18
CA LEU A 227 18.99 -11.78 -5.94
C LEU A 227 18.53 -10.41 -5.46
N HIS A 228 17.87 -9.59 -6.28
CA HIS A 228 17.63 -8.17 -6.02
C HIS A 228 16.90 -7.89 -4.69
N ALA A 229 15.77 -8.56 -4.47
CA ALA A 229 15.04 -8.45 -3.20
C ALA A 229 15.81 -9.05 -2.00
N ILE A 230 16.58 -10.12 -2.25
CA ILE A 230 17.34 -10.86 -1.23
C ILE A 230 18.53 -10.00 -0.72
N ILE A 231 19.24 -9.31 -1.61
CA ILE A 231 20.35 -8.41 -1.22
C ILE A 231 19.85 -7.13 -0.56
N ALA A 232 18.65 -6.64 -0.91
CA ALA A 232 18.05 -5.48 -0.27
C ALA A 232 17.63 -5.76 1.19
N GLY A 233 17.37 -7.02 1.54
CA GLY A 233 16.97 -7.45 2.87
C GLY A 233 15.52 -7.08 3.23
N ARG A 234 15.02 -7.61 4.35
CA ARG A 234 13.60 -7.44 4.74
C ARG A 234 13.26 -5.97 4.94
N LYS A 235 12.09 -5.54 4.46
CA LYS A 235 11.65 -4.14 4.44
C LYS A 235 12.74 -3.20 3.83
N ARG A 236 13.57 -3.73 2.92
CA ARG A 236 14.77 -3.11 2.30
C ARG A 236 15.87 -2.60 3.26
N ALA A 237 15.97 -3.15 4.48
CA ALA A 237 16.87 -2.64 5.52
C ALA A 237 18.38 -2.67 5.16
N VAL A 238 18.85 -3.70 4.45
CA VAL A 238 20.27 -3.79 4.04
C VAL A 238 20.56 -2.74 2.96
N LEU A 239 19.63 -2.54 2.02
CA LEU A 239 19.75 -1.49 1.01
C LEU A 239 19.80 -0.10 1.64
N GLN A 240 18.92 0.18 2.62
CA GLN A 240 18.90 1.46 3.32
C GLN A 240 20.23 1.72 4.06
N SER A 241 20.80 0.70 4.70
CA SER A 241 22.13 0.80 5.34
C SER A 241 23.25 1.12 4.35
N ILE A 242 23.23 0.55 3.13
CA ILE A 242 24.20 0.90 2.08
C ILE A 242 23.99 2.34 1.61
N GLN A 243 22.74 2.78 1.40
CA GLN A 243 22.43 4.16 1.02
C GLN A 243 22.87 5.18 2.07
N GLU A 244 22.72 4.85 3.36
CA GLU A 244 23.19 5.64 4.50
C GLU A 244 24.72 5.74 4.54
N GLU A 245 25.43 4.60 4.54
CA GLU A 245 26.90 4.54 4.65
C GLU A 245 27.62 5.22 3.47
N THR A 246 26.98 5.28 2.30
CA THR A 246 27.57 5.79 1.05
C THR A 246 26.99 7.11 0.56
N ALA A 247 25.94 7.62 1.21
CA ALA A 247 25.17 8.79 0.78
C ALA A 247 24.73 8.74 -0.71
N THR A 248 24.32 7.57 -1.19
CA THR A 248 23.86 7.32 -2.58
C THR A 248 22.34 7.14 -2.67
N ASN A 249 21.77 7.41 -3.85
CA ASN A 249 20.50 6.79 -4.23
C ASN A 249 20.82 5.49 -5.00
N ILE A 250 20.01 4.46 -4.78
CA ILE A 250 20.11 3.19 -5.51
C ILE A 250 18.71 2.86 -6.01
N TYR A 251 18.61 2.51 -7.29
CA TYR A 251 17.36 2.25 -8.00
C TYR A 251 17.36 0.84 -8.56
N PHE A 252 16.41 0.03 -8.09
CA PHE A 252 16.19 -1.33 -8.56
C PHE A 252 15.17 -1.38 -9.72
N PRO A 253 15.27 -2.39 -10.61
CA PRO A 253 14.18 -2.71 -11.53
C PRO A 253 12.93 -3.21 -10.78
N SER A 254 11.79 -3.25 -11.48
CA SER A 254 10.54 -3.75 -10.94
C SER A 254 10.65 -5.26 -10.66
N PRO A 255 10.28 -5.78 -9.49
CA PRO A 255 10.36 -7.23 -9.19
C PRO A 255 9.45 -8.14 -10.05
N LEU A 256 8.59 -7.54 -10.88
CA LEU A 256 7.69 -8.23 -11.80
C LEU A 256 8.07 -7.98 -13.28
N GLN A 257 9.25 -7.40 -13.53
CA GLN A 257 9.70 -7.06 -14.87
C GLN A 257 9.82 -8.31 -15.76
N GLY A 258 9.33 -8.21 -16.99
CA GLY A 258 9.21 -9.30 -17.97
C GLY A 258 7.87 -10.03 -17.95
N LEU A 259 7.02 -9.83 -16.93
CA LEU A 259 5.71 -10.47 -16.85
C LEU A 259 4.61 -9.73 -17.63
N LEU A 260 4.73 -8.40 -17.79
CA LEU A 260 3.70 -7.54 -18.42
C LEU A 260 4.30 -6.61 -19.49
N GLY A 261 3.60 -6.51 -20.62
CA GLY A 261 4.03 -5.76 -21.80
C GLY A 261 4.66 -6.65 -22.89
N PRO A 262 4.76 -6.12 -24.12
CA PRO A 262 5.28 -6.85 -25.27
C PRO A 262 6.75 -7.25 -25.10
N GLU A 263 7.03 -8.55 -25.21
CA GLU A 263 8.40 -9.04 -25.36
C GLU A 263 8.91 -8.73 -26.76
N HIS A 264 9.86 -7.80 -26.84
CA HIS A 264 10.49 -7.39 -28.09
C HIS A 264 11.50 -8.45 -28.57
N SER A 265 11.01 -9.63 -28.90
CA SER A 265 11.71 -10.75 -29.55
C SER A 265 11.92 -10.46 -31.05
N GLY A 266 12.46 -9.28 -31.34
CA GLY A 266 12.60 -8.70 -32.68
C GLY A 266 14.01 -8.75 -33.28
N SER A 267 14.84 -9.75 -32.92
CA SER A 267 16.11 -10.04 -33.61
C SER A 267 16.61 -11.44 -33.29
N ASP A 268 17.20 -12.12 -34.27
CA ASP A 268 17.88 -13.41 -34.15
C ASP A 268 19.25 -13.27 -33.44
N SER A 269 19.22 -12.70 -32.24
CA SER A 269 20.38 -12.34 -31.41
C SER A 269 19.91 -12.24 -29.96
N PRO A 270 20.70 -12.67 -28.96
CA PRO A 270 20.28 -12.67 -27.56
C PRO A 270 19.93 -11.25 -27.12
N ALA A 271 18.64 -10.99 -26.89
CA ALA A 271 18.09 -9.64 -26.83
C ALA A 271 18.65 -8.84 -25.64
N PRO A 272 19.17 -7.61 -25.86
CA PRO A 272 19.82 -6.82 -24.81
C PRO A 272 18.85 -6.47 -23.67
N ASN A 273 17.55 -6.36 -23.96
CA ASN A 273 16.54 -6.03 -22.95
C ASN A 273 16.32 -7.13 -21.90
N SER A 274 16.76 -8.37 -22.13
CA SER A 274 16.84 -9.40 -21.09
C SER A 274 17.86 -9.02 -19.99
N ARG A 275 18.89 -8.22 -20.32
CA ARG A 275 19.88 -7.73 -19.34
C ARG A 275 19.36 -6.56 -18.51
N ASN A 276 18.39 -5.77 -19.00
CA ASN A 276 17.89 -4.60 -18.28
C ASN A 276 17.27 -4.95 -16.91
N GLY A 277 16.70 -6.15 -16.75
CA GLY A 277 16.19 -6.63 -15.45
C GLY A 277 17.28 -6.92 -14.41
N ASN A 278 18.56 -7.03 -14.82
CA ASN A 278 19.70 -7.23 -13.93
C ASN A 278 20.42 -5.92 -13.56
N VAL A 279 20.08 -4.79 -14.21
CA VAL A 279 20.78 -3.51 -14.02
C VAL A 279 20.17 -2.73 -12.85
N ILE A 280 20.96 -2.56 -11.80
CA ILE A 280 20.71 -1.64 -10.70
C ILE A 280 21.45 -0.33 -11.00
N TRP A 281 20.79 0.80 -10.81
CA TRP A 281 21.40 2.12 -10.98
C TRP A 281 21.80 2.72 -9.65
N ILE A 282 23.00 3.30 -9.58
CA ILE A 282 23.55 3.92 -8.37
C ILE A 282 23.92 5.36 -8.72
N THR A 283 23.47 6.33 -7.93
CA THR A 283 23.82 7.74 -8.11
C THR A 283 24.27 8.41 -6.82
N GLY A 284 25.22 9.34 -6.90
CA GLY A 284 25.77 10.02 -5.74
C GLY A 284 27.11 10.69 -6.03
N GLU A 285 27.94 10.86 -5.00
CA GLU A 285 29.33 11.26 -5.19
C GLU A 285 30.16 10.11 -5.75
N PHE A 286 31.16 10.40 -6.59
CA PHE A 286 31.97 9.39 -7.29
C PHE A 286 32.47 8.25 -6.39
N PHE A 287 33.12 8.59 -5.26
CA PHE A 287 33.62 7.57 -4.32
C PHE A 287 32.50 6.84 -3.56
N GLY A 288 31.38 7.51 -3.28
CA GLY A 288 30.19 6.89 -2.67
C GLY A 288 29.55 5.87 -3.60
N VAL A 289 29.44 6.18 -4.89
CA VAL A 289 28.93 5.28 -5.94
C VAL A 289 29.80 4.03 -6.07
N GLN A 290 31.13 4.19 -6.19
CA GLN A 290 32.07 3.05 -6.24
C GLN A 290 31.93 2.16 -4.99
N ARG A 291 31.91 2.75 -3.78
CA ARG A 291 31.72 2.01 -2.51
C ARG A 291 30.38 1.28 -2.47
N ALA A 292 29.29 1.92 -2.88
CA ALA A 292 27.96 1.31 -2.90
C ALA A 292 27.88 0.12 -3.86
N ARG A 293 28.48 0.23 -5.05
CA ARG A 293 28.60 -0.86 -6.03
C ARG A 293 29.35 -2.05 -5.44
N ASP A 294 30.50 -1.80 -4.82
CA ASP A 294 31.35 -2.84 -4.24
C ASP A 294 30.66 -3.52 -3.03
N MET A 295 29.94 -2.75 -2.19
CA MET A 295 29.11 -3.27 -1.10
C MET A 295 27.96 -4.15 -1.62
N LEU A 296 27.21 -3.70 -2.63
CA LEU A 296 26.13 -4.49 -3.24
C LEU A 296 26.67 -5.81 -3.84
N PHE A 297 27.80 -5.75 -4.54
CA PHE A 297 28.44 -6.93 -5.11
C PHE A 297 28.86 -7.91 -4.00
N GLN A 298 29.51 -7.43 -2.95
CA GLN A 298 29.92 -8.25 -1.80
C GLN A 298 28.72 -8.88 -1.07
N VAL A 299 27.61 -8.16 -0.91
CA VAL A 299 26.36 -8.72 -0.36
C VAL A 299 25.79 -9.79 -1.29
N SER A 300 25.80 -9.58 -2.61
CA SER A 300 25.31 -10.57 -3.58
C SER A 300 26.12 -11.88 -3.59
N VAL A 301 27.45 -11.81 -3.51
CA VAL A 301 28.35 -12.97 -3.46
C VAL A 301 28.19 -13.75 -2.15
N ASN A 302 27.80 -13.08 -1.05
CA ASN A 302 27.52 -13.74 0.21
C ASN A 302 26.11 -14.34 0.25
N LYS A 303 25.08 -13.59 -0.16
CA LYS A 303 23.68 -14.03 -0.13
C LYS A 303 23.38 -15.16 -1.12
N SER A 304 23.97 -15.13 -2.33
CA SER A 304 23.80 -16.17 -3.35
C SER A 304 24.10 -17.59 -2.84
N LYS A 305 25.07 -17.75 -1.94
CA LYS A 305 25.43 -19.04 -1.31
C LYS A 305 24.38 -19.58 -0.33
N SER A 306 23.51 -18.70 0.18
CA SER A 306 22.42 -19.03 1.12
C SER A 306 21.04 -19.11 0.48
N VAL A 307 20.92 -18.88 -0.84
CA VAL A 307 19.61 -18.92 -1.52
C VAL A 307 19.09 -20.35 -1.55
N ILE A 308 17.91 -20.53 -0.98
CA ILE A 308 17.10 -21.73 -1.08
C ILE A 308 15.80 -21.40 -1.84
N SER A 309 15.15 -22.42 -2.38
CA SER A 309 13.89 -22.30 -3.12
C SER A 309 12.84 -23.26 -2.59
N ARG A 310 11.57 -22.89 -2.75
CA ARG A 310 10.41 -23.76 -2.49
C ARG A 310 9.38 -23.57 -3.59
N ASP A 311 9.01 -24.67 -4.23
CA ASP A 311 7.91 -24.68 -5.18
C ASP A 311 6.57 -24.78 -4.44
N THR A 312 5.52 -24.18 -5.01
CA THR A 312 4.17 -24.26 -4.44
C THR A 312 3.11 -24.18 -5.54
N ALA A 313 2.07 -25.00 -5.41
CA ALA A 313 1.00 -25.12 -6.39
C ALA A 313 -0.12 -24.08 -6.19
N ILE A 314 -0.44 -23.30 -7.23
CA ILE A 314 -1.52 -22.31 -7.28
C ILE A 314 -2.25 -22.45 -8.63
N LEU A 315 -3.57 -22.32 -8.63
CA LEU A 315 -4.38 -22.45 -9.85
C LEU A 315 -3.98 -21.39 -10.92
N PRO A 316 -3.74 -21.76 -12.19
CA PRO A 316 -3.17 -20.85 -13.19
C PRO A 316 -3.94 -19.54 -13.39
N ARG A 317 -5.28 -19.60 -13.42
CA ARG A 317 -6.14 -18.39 -13.53
C ARG A 317 -5.97 -17.42 -12.35
N LYS A 318 -5.61 -17.92 -11.16
CA LYS A 318 -5.30 -17.09 -9.99
C LYS A 318 -3.92 -16.46 -10.10
N LEU A 319 -2.94 -17.18 -10.66
CA LEU A 319 -1.60 -16.62 -10.94
C LEU A 319 -1.68 -15.45 -11.92
N ASP A 320 -2.41 -15.62 -13.03
CA ASP A 320 -2.64 -14.54 -13.99
C ASP A 320 -3.24 -13.30 -13.30
N TRP A 321 -4.32 -13.50 -12.53
CA TRP A 321 -4.99 -12.42 -11.80
C TRP A 321 -4.11 -11.75 -10.75
N MET A 322 -3.27 -12.50 -10.03
CA MET A 322 -2.32 -11.90 -9.07
C MET A 322 -1.34 -10.97 -9.77
N VAL A 323 -0.80 -11.39 -10.92
CA VAL A 323 0.15 -10.59 -11.70
C VAL A 323 -0.53 -9.37 -12.34
N THR A 324 -1.77 -9.47 -12.84
CA THR A 324 -2.46 -8.34 -13.49
C THR A 324 -3.13 -7.36 -12.53
N ASP A 325 -3.75 -7.84 -11.45
CA ASP A 325 -4.65 -7.05 -10.58
C ASP A 325 -4.09 -6.80 -9.17
N ARG A 326 -3.11 -7.60 -8.71
CA ARG A 326 -2.49 -7.52 -7.38
C ARG A 326 -0.97 -7.25 -7.44
N ALA A 327 -0.49 -6.67 -8.55
CA ALA A 327 0.93 -6.43 -8.81
C ALA A 327 1.65 -5.68 -7.67
N ASP A 328 1.02 -4.66 -7.10
CA ASP A 328 1.67 -3.86 -6.04
C ASP A 328 1.68 -4.58 -4.68
N ASP A 329 0.67 -5.41 -4.38
CA ASP A 329 0.71 -6.32 -3.22
C ASP A 329 1.88 -7.31 -3.35
N LEU A 330 2.07 -7.91 -4.54
CA LEU A 330 3.20 -8.79 -4.83
C LEU A 330 4.55 -8.09 -4.64
N LYS A 331 4.69 -6.84 -5.12
CA LYS A 331 5.90 -6.02 -4.92
C LYS A 331 6.16 -5.72 -3.44
N SER A 332 5.11 -5.51 -2.62
CA SER A 332 5.25 -5.35 -1.18
C SER A 332 5.70 -6.66 -0.53
N ILE A 333 4.99 -7.77 -0.77
CA ILE A 333 5.29 -9.11 -0.23
C ILE A 333 6.77 -9.49 -0.48
N VAL A 334 7.26 -9.24 -1.70
CA VAL A 334 8.66 -9.42 -2.10
C VAL A 334 9.62 -8.56 -1.28
N SER A 335 9.32 -7.26 -1.13
CA SER A 335 10.16 -6.29 -0.41
C SER A 335 10.17 -6.50 1.10
N ASP A 336 9.02 -6.87 1.68
CA ASP A 336 8.84 -7.09 3.11
C ASP A 336 9.53 -8.37 3.58
N ASN A 337 9.53 -9.41 2.75
CA ASN A 337 10.12 -10.72 3.05
C ASN A 337 11.55 -10.91 2.53
N ALA A 338 12.05 -10.07 1.63
CA ALA A 338 13.33 -10.25 0.92
C ALA A 338 13.40 -11.57 0.14
N THR A 339 12.37 -11.82 -0.66
CA THR A 339 12.19 -13.04 -1.46
C THR A 339 11.95 -12.69 -2.92
N PHE A 340 12.29 -13.60 -3.82
CA PHE A 340 11.98 -13.48 -5.24
C PHE A 340 10.96 -14.55 -5.64
N ILE A 341 9.93 -14.17 -6.41
CA ILE A 341 8.87 -15.07 -6.85
C ILE A 341 9.02 -15.29 -8.35
N GLN A 342 9.35 -16.50 -8.77
CA GLN A 342 9.35 -16.86 -10.17
C GLN A 342 7.93 -17.33 -10.56
N PHE A 343 7.25 -16.50 -11.35
CA PHE A 343 5.97 -16.82 -11.96
C PHE A 343 6.14 -17.59 -13.28
N PRO A 344 5.20 -18.48 -13.64
CA PRO A 344 5.11 -19.01 -14.99
C PRO A 344 4.57 -17.95 -15.97
N PRO A 345 4.72 -18.14 -17.29
CA PRO A 345 4.15 -17.24 -18.29
C PRO A 345 2.63 -17.13 -18.18
N LEU A 346 2.09 -15.93 -18.40
CA LEU A 346 0.65 -15.66 -18.37
C LEU A 346 -0.11 -16.55 -19.36
N GLY A 347 -1.27 -17.06 -18.92
CA GLY A 347 -2.11 -17.98 -19.71
C GLY A 347 -1.50 -19.36 -19.95
N SER A 348 -0.34 -19.69 -19.37
CA SER A 348 0.16 -21.07 -19.36
C SER A 348 -0.70 -21.95 -18.45
N SER A 349 -0.71 -23.25 -18.71
CA SER A 349 -1.36 -24.25 -17.84
C SER A 349 -0.52 -24.61 -16.60
N THR A 350 0.62 -23.94 -16.40
CA THR A 350 1.56 -24.24 -15.31
C THR A 350 1.03 -23.71 -13.99
N SER A 351 0.77 -24.61 -13.04
CA SER A 351 0.22 -24.28 -11.73
C SER A 351 1.28 -24.13 -10.63
N LEU A 352 2.56 -23.90 -10.97
CA LEU A 352 3.67 -23.86 -10.03
C LEU A 352 4.35 -22.48 -10.04
N ILE A 353 4.58 -21.93 -8.85
CA ILE A 353 5.54 -20.84 -8.62
C ILE A 353 6.72 -21.37 -7.82
N THR A 354 7.89 -20.77 -8.03
CA THR A 354 9.09 -21.03 -7.21
C THR A 354 9.43 -19.78 -6.43
N VAL A 355 9.42 -19.87 -5.09
CA VAL A 355 9.81 -18.77 -4.19
C VAL A 355 11.24 -18.99 -3.72
N TYR A 356 12.11 -18.02 -4.01
CA TYR A 356 13.51 -17.97 -3.62
C TYR A 356 13.72 -17.03 -2.44
N GLY A 357 14.67 -17.35 -1.56
CA GLY A 357 15.05 -16.50 -0.42
C GLY A 357 16.25 -17.05 0.35
N ASP A 358 16.82 -16.24 1.23
CA ASP A 358 17.96 -16.62 2.08
C ASP A 358 17.56 -17.34 3.39
N HIS A 359 16.28 -17.28 3.76
CA HIS A 359 15.78 -17.82 5.02
C HIS A 359 14.41 -18.50 4.88
N ARG A 360 14.28 -19.72 5.40
CA ARG A 360 13.06 -20.56 5.29
C ARG A 360 11.79 -19.85 5.75
N VAL A 361 11.85 -19.09 6.85
CA VAL A 361 10.68 -18.39 7.42
C VAL A 361 10.20 -17.25 6.52
N ASN A 362 11.08 -16.63 5.74
CA ASN A 362 10.72 -15.57 4.80
C ASN A 362 10.01 -16.13 3.56
N ILE A 363 10.52 -17.25 3.03
CA ILE A 363 9.88 -18.01 1.95
C ILE A 363 8.49 -18.49 2.39
N GLN A 364 8.38 -19.09 3.59
CA GLN A 364 7.11 -19.58 4.10
C GLN A 364 6.08 -18.46 4.30
N ARG A 365 6.49 -17.28 4.79
CA ARG A 365 5.57 -16.13 4.92
C ARG A 365 5.18 -15.55 3.56
N THR A 366 6.11 -15.44 2.63
CA THR A 366 5.84 -15.08 1.22
C THR A 366 4.76 -15.98 0.62
N ILE A 367 4.89 -17.30 0.77
CA ILE A 367 3.89 -18.27 0.31
C ILE A 367 2.56 -18.05 1.02
N ARG A 368 2.52 -17.86 2.36
CA ARG A 368 1.27 -17.55 3.08
C ARG A 368 0.59 -16.28 2.58
N SER A 369 1.33 -15.21 2.32
CA SER A 369 0.78 -13.94 1.80
C SER A 369 0.20 -14.12 0.38
N ILE A 370 0.88 -14.86 -0.49
CA ILE A 370 0.37 -15.19 -1.83
C ILE A 370 -0.89 -16.06 -1.72
N MET A 371 -0.89 -17.05 -0.82
CA MET A 371 -2.06 -17.92 -0.57
C MET A 371 -3.26 -17.16 0.00
N ALA A 372 -3.03 -16.14 0.83
CA ALA A 372 -4.07 -15.23 1.29
C ALA A 372 -4.67 -14.39 0.14
N LEU A 373 -3.84 -13.96 -0.83
CA LEU A 373 -4.36 -13.33 -2.06
C LEU A 373 -5.24 -14.34 -2.85
N ALA A 374 -4.85 -15.61 -2.95
CA ALA A 374 -5.61 -16.64 -3.68
C ALA A 374 -7.03 -16.87 -3.14
N CYS A 375 -7.24 -16.69 -1.83
CA CYS A 375 -8.55 -16.82 -1.17
C CYS A 375 -9.61 -15.83 -1.71
N HIS A 376 -9.19 -14.68 -2.25
CA HIS A 376 -10.10 -13.65 -2.78
C HIS A 376 -10.68 -13.99 -4.17
N TYR A 377 -10.13 -15.02 -4.84
CA TYR A 377 -10.52 -15.39 -6.19
C TYR A 377 -11.39 -16.66 -6.17
N TYR A 378 -12.63 -16.50 -6.61
CA TYR A 378 -13.69 -17.51 -6.54
C TYR A 378 -13.86 -18.19 -7.91
N VAL A 379 -14.37 -19.41 -7.88
CA VAL A 379 -14.82 -20.13 -9.08
C VAL A 379 -16.28 -20.52 -8.90
N GLY A 380 -17.14 -20.16 -9.85
CA GLY A 380 -18.49 -20.66 -10.00
C GLY A 380 -18.57 -21.63 -11.18
N SER A 381 -19.46 -22.61 -11.10
CA SER A 381 -19.81 -23.51 -12.20
C SER A 381 -21.32 -23.70 -12.22
N PHE A 382 -21.93 -23.55 -13.40
CA PHE A 382 -23.36 -23.71 -13.63
C PHE A 382 -23.55 -24.77 -14.71
N TRP A 383 -23.81 -26.01 -14.29
CA TRP A 383 -23.97 -27.15 -15.19
C TRP A 383 -25.40 -27.23 -15.71
N LEU A 384 -25.57 -27.43 -17.02
CA LEU A 384 -26.85 -27.68 -17.66
C LEU A 384 -27.02 -29.18 -17.90
N LEU A 385 -28.00 -29.76 -17.22
CA LEU A 385 -28.32 -31.18 -17.24
C LEU A 385 -29.61 -31.40 -18.06
N PRO A 386 -29.65 -32.38 -18.98
CA PRO A 386 -30.85 -32.69 -19.74
C PRO A 386 -32.03 -33.07 -18.83
N ILE A 387 -33.21 -32.50 -19.07
CA ILE A 387 -34.41 -32.80 -18.27
C ILE A 387 -34.85 -34.27 -18.45
N GLN A 388 -34.72 -34.80 -19.67
CA GLN A 388 -35.01 -36.21 -19.99
C GLN A 388 -34.02 -36.72 -21.05
N PHE A 389 -33.49 -37.93 -20.86
CA PHE A 389 -32.79 -38.66 -21.92
C PHE A 389 -33.82 -39.42 -22.77
N ASN A 390 -34.33 -38.79 -23.82
CA ASN A 390 -35.23 -39.43 -24.78
C ASN A 390 -34.40 -39.91 -25.99
N ALA A 391 -34.23 -41.23 -26.15
CA ALA A 391 -33.44 -41.80 -27.24
C ALA A 391 -33.96 -41.50 -28.66
N LEU A 392 -35.19 -40.95 -28.78
CA LEU A 392 -35.84 -40.63 -30.05
C LEU A 392 -35.84 -39.11 -30.37
N LEU A 393 -35.36 -38.26 -29.46
CA LEU A 393 -35.26 -36.81 -29.68
C LEU A 393 -33.84 -36.33 -29.37
N PRO A 394 -33.24 -35.44 -30.19
CA PRO A 394 -31.95 -34.86 -29.85
C PRO A 394 -32.04 -34.08 -28.53
N PRO A 395 -31.05 -34.20 -27.62
CA PRO A 395 -31.06 -33.45 -26.38
C PRO A 395 -31.04 -31.94 -26.64
N ALA A 396 -31.66 -31.18 -25.74
CA ALA A 396 -31.58 -29.72 -25.77
C ALA A 396 -30.11 -29.29 -25.76
N THR A 397 -29.71 -28.49 -26.75
CA THR A 397 -28.34 -28.00 -26.90
C THR A 397 -28.38 -26.49 -27.13
N LEU A 398 -27.45 -25.76 -26.52
CA LEU A 398 -27.27 -24.34 -26.78
C LEU A 398 -26.54 -24.18 -28.11
N ASN A 399 -27.04 -23.33 -29.02
CA ASN A 399 -26.34 -23.08 -30.27
C ASN A 399 -25.15 -22.13 -30.06
N ALA A 400 -24.10 -22.26 -30.89
CA ALA A 400 -22.85 -21.53 -30.69
C ALA A 400 -23.04 -19.99 -30.70
N SER A 401 -23.92 -19.48 -31.56
CA SER A 401 -24.26 -18.04 -31.63
C SER A 401 -24.95 -17.52 -30.37
N GLN A 402 -25.84 -18.29 -29.75
CA GLN A 402 -26.48 -17.96 -28.48
C GLN A 402 -25.43 -17.93 -27.35
N VAL A 403 -24.60 -18.98 -27.25
CA VAL A 403 -23.50 -19.03 -26.26
C VAL A 403 -22.58 -17.81 -26.41
N THR A 404 -22.25 -17.41 -27.64
CA THR A 404 -21.45 -16.20 -27.92
C THR A 404 -22.09 -14.94 -27.34
N GLY A 405 -23.38 -14.72 -27.62
CA GLY A 405 -24.12 -13.55 -27.12
C GLY A 405 -24.26 -13.55 -25.59
N LEU A 406 -24.58 -14.70 -25.01
CA LEU A 406 -24.77 -14.87 -23.57
C LEU A 406 -23.47 -14.66 -22.79
N LEU A 407 -22.38 -15.32 -23.17
CA LEU A 407 -21.07 -15.16 -22.52
C LEU A 407 -20.62 -13.69 -22.51
N LYS A 408 -20.78 -13.02 -23.65
CA LYS A 408 -20.54 -11.58 -23.79
C LYS A 408 -21.38 -10.77 -22.81
N GLN A 409 -22.71 -10.95 -22.79
CA GLN A 409 -23.61 -10.20 -21.92
C GLN A 409 -23.30 -10.42 -20.43
N ILE A 410 -23.11 -11.67 -20.00
CA ILE A 410 -22.80 -12.02 -18.61
C ILE A 410 -21.45 -11.44 -18.19
N SER A 411 -20.40 -11.55 -19.02
CA SER A 411 -19.05 -11.07 -18.67
C SER A 411 -19.00 -9.54 -18.53
N ILE A 412 -19.67 -8.78 -19.40
CA ILE A 412 -19.79 -7.32 -19.25
C ILE A 412 -20.54 -6.97 -17.97
N ALA A 413 -21.74 -7.55 -17.77
CA ALA A 413 -22.66 -7.16 -16.70
C ALA A 413 -22.18 -7.57 -15.30
N SER A 414 -21.38 -8.63 -15.20
CA SER A 414 -20.84 -9.13 -13.92
C SER A 414 -19.40 -8.71 -13.64
N GLY A 415 -18.61 -8.35 -14.67
CA GLY A 415 -17.16 -8.18 -14.56
C GLY A 415 -16.38 -9.50 -14.47
N ALA A 416 -17.06 -10.65 -14.29
CA ALA A 416 -16.42 -11.95 -14.24
C ALA A 416 -15.86 -12.36 -15.60
N GLU A 417 -14.82 -13.17 -15.58
CA GLU A 417 -14.46 -14.00 -16.73
C GLU A 417 -15.41 -15.19 -16.78
N VAL A 418 -16.09 -15.37 -17.91
CA VAL A 418 -17.09 -16.42 -18.12
C VAL A 418 -16.60 -17.37 -19.21
N VAL A 419 -16.67 -18.66 -18.95
CA VAL A 419 -16.26 -19.75 -19.83
C VAL A 419 -17.50 -20.57 -20.15
N PHE A 420 -17.59 -21.12 -21.36
CA PHE A 420 -18.51 -22.21 -21.67
C PHE A 420 -17.73 -23.41 -22.20
N LYS A 421 -17.93 -24.56 -21.56
CA LYS A 421 -17.41 -25.88 -21.97
C LYS A 421 -18.39 -26.96 -21.53
N SER A 422 -18.55 -28.04 -22.28
CA SER A 422 -19.30 -29.24 -21.84
C SER A 422 -20.68 -28.97 -21.21
N MET A 423 -21.46 -28.04 -21.77
CA MET A 423 -22.76 -27.59 -21.23
C MET A 423 -22.71 -26.98 -19.82
N CYS A 424 -21.55 -26.45 -19.42
CA CYS A 424 -21.31 -25.75 -18.16
C CYS A 424 -20.82 -24.32 -18.42
N PHE A 425 -21.40 -23.35 -17.71
CA PHE A 425 -20.80 -22.02 -17.57
C PHE A 425 -19.84 -22.04 -16.37
N GLU A 426 -18.56 -21.74 -16.56
CA GLU A 426 -17.62 -21.50 -15.45
C GLU A 426 -17.36 -20.00 -15.32
N MET A 427 -17.30 -19.49 -14.10
CA MET A 427 -17.15 -18.07 -13.80
C MET A 427 -15.99 -17.86 -12.85
N HIS A 428 -15.08 -16.96 -13.20
CA HIS A 428 -13.82 -16.74 -12.52
C HIS A 428 -13.63 -15.25 -12.19
N GLY A 429 -13.35 -14.92 -10.93
CA GLY A 429 -13.20 -13.55 -10.49
C GLY A 429 -13.33 -13.37 -8.99
N LEU A 430 -13.65 -12.14 -8.58
CA LEU A 430 -13.99 -11.80 -7.20
C LEU A 430 -15.36 -12.36 -6.83
N GLU A 431 -15.61 -12.51 -5.52
CA GLU A 431 -16.89 -12.98 -4.98
C GLU A 431 -18.12 -12.32 -5.63
N SER A 432 -18.15 -10.98 -5.66
CA SER A 432 -19.29 -10.20 -6.17
C SER A 432 -19.51 -10.40 -7.66
N GLU A 433 -18.42 -10.48 -8.43
CA GLU A 433 -18.44 -10.75 -9.87
C GLU A 433 -19.01 -12.15 -10.16
N VAL A 434 -18.50 -13.18 -9.48
CA VAL A 434 -18.94 -14.57 -9.66
C VAL A 434 -20.39 -14.75 -9.20
N ARG A 435 -20.79 -14.17 -8.06
CA ARG A 435 -22.18 -14.17 -7.59
C ARG A 435 -23.12 -13.50 -8.59
N SER A 436 -22.74 -12.32 -9.10
CA SER A 436 -23.48 -11.59 -10.12
C SER A 436 -23.62 -12.42 -11.41
N ALA A 437 -22.54 -13.07 -11.85
CA ALA A 437 -22.56 -13.92 -13.04
C ALA A 437 -23.48 -15.14 -12.89
N VAL A 438 -23.47 -15.84 -11.75
CA VAL A 438 -24.43 -16.93 -11.47
C VAL A 438 -25.86 -16.42 -11.55
N GLN A 439 -26.17 -15.30 -10.88
CA GLN A 439 -27.52 -14.72 -10.91
C GLN A 439 -27.94 -14.34 -12.34
N LYS A 440 -27.03 -13.77 -13.14
CA LYS A 440 -27.30 -13.44 -14.55
C LYS A 440 -27.52 -14.66 -15.44
N VAL A 441 -26.89 -15.81 -15.16
CA VAL A 441 -27.20 -17.08 -15.84
C VAL A 441 -28.59 -17.57 -15.44
N MET A 442 -28.96 -17.49 -14.15
CA MET A 442 -30.29 -17.91 -13.68
C MET A 442 -31.45 -17.08 -14.24
N GLU A 443 -31.21 -15.80 -14.57
CA GLU A 443 -32.19 -14.89 -15.16
C GLU A 443 -32.49 -15.17 -16.66
N LEU A 444 -31.81 -16.13 -17.29
CA LEU A 444 -31.99 -16.44 -18.72
C LEU A 444 -33.12 -17.45 -18.98
N ASP A 445 -34.13 -17.04 -19.77
CA ASP A 445 -35.27 -17.90 -20.15
C ASP A 445 -34.86 -19.26 -20.74
N ILE A 446 -33.77 -19.30 -21.53
CA ILE A 446 -33.28 -20.53 -22.17
C ILE A 446 -32.81 -21.60 -21.16
N ILE A 447 -32.47 -21.19 -19.92
CA ILE A 447 -32.00 -22.10 -18.86
C ILE A 447 -33.18 -22.84 -18.22
N GLN A 448 -34.41 -22.34 -18.34
CA GLN A 448 -35.62 -23.05 -17.89
C GLN A 448 -35.87 -24.37 -18.66
N ALA A 449 -35.23 -24.55 -19.82
CA ALA A 449 -35.26 -25.79 -20.60
C ALA A 449 -34.29 -26.88 -20.09
N PHE A 450 -33.55 -26.62 -19.00
CA PHE A 450 -32.56 -27.52 -18.42
C PHE A 450 -32.79 -27.72 -16.91
N HIS A 451 -32.49 -28.91 -16.41
CA HIS A 451 -32.11 -29.02 -15.00
C HIS A 451 -30.73 -28.39 -14.82
N HIS A 452 -30.41 -27.88 -13.63
CA HIS A 452 -29.09 -27.31 -13.39
C HIS A 452 -28.50 -27.73 -12.04
N GLU A 453 -27.17 -27.72 -11.97
CA GLU A 453 -26.41 -27.82 -10.72
C GLU A 453 -25.44 -26.65 -10.64
N ILE A 454 -25.58 -25.85 -9.59
CA ILE A 454 -24.73 -24.69 -9.30
C ILE A 454 -23.69 -25.12 -8.28
N ARG A 455 -22.40 -24.95 -8.60
CA ARG A 455 -21.27 -25.16 -7.69
C ARG A 455 -20.50 -23.86 -7.50
N PHE A 456 -20.16 -23.52 -6.26
CA PHE A 456 -19.10 -22.56 -5.95
C PHE A 456 -17.92 -23.30 -5.34
N GLN A 457 -16.71 -22.92 -5.74
CA GLN A 457 -15.46 -23.36 -5.16
C GLN A 457 -14.70 -22.16 -4.59
N ILE A 458 -14.41 -22.23 -3.30
CA ILE A 458 -13.69 -21.21 -2.52
C ILE A 458 -12.38 -21.82 -2.04
N GLU A 459 -11.30 -21.04 -2.04
CA GLU A 459 -10.00 -21.47 -1.50
C GLU A 459 -9.76 -20.80 -0.14
N LEU A 460 -9.19 -21.54 0.81
CA LEU A 460 -8.91 -21.04 2.15
C LEU A 460 -7.69 -21.72 2.79
N ALA A 461 -6.99 -21.01 3.67
CA ALA A 461 -5.87 -21.55 4.44
C ALA A 461 -6.23 -22.79 5.28
N ASN A 462 -5.34 -23.79 5.29
CA ASN A 462 -5.49 -25.06 6.02
C ASN A 462 -5.71 -24.85 7.52
N GLU A 463 -5.08 -23.83 8.12
CA GLU A 463 -5.28 -23.47 9.54
C GLU A 463 -6.71 -23.01 9.87
N HIS A 464 -7.51 -22.61 8.88
CA HIS A 464 -8.90 -22.20 9.05
C HIS A 464 -9.89 -23.39 9.00
N ARG A 465 -9.44 -24.58 8.57
CA ARG A 465 -10.28 -25.77 8.40
C ARG A 465 -10.97 -26.17 9.71
N GLU A 466 -10.23 -26.22 10.82
CA GLU A 466 -10.78 -26.59 12.13
C GLU A 466 -11.80 -25.56 12.65
N PHE A 467 -11.57 -24.27 12.38
CA PHE A 467 -12.45 -23.17 12.80
C PHE A 467 -13.83 -23.26 12.14
N ILE A 468 -13.86 -23.62 10.85
CA ILE A 468 -15.08 -23.76 10.04
C ILE A 468 -15.80 -25.06 10.37
N SER A 469 -15.07 -26.18 10.40
CA SER A 469 -15.62 -27.49 10.81
C SER A 469 -16.22 -27.43 12.21
N GLY A 470 -15.50 -26.85 13.17
CA GLY A 470 -15.90 -26.83 14.57
C GLY A 470 -16.20 -28.23 15.13
N LYS A 471 -17.06 -28.29 16.16
CA LYS A 471 -17.42 -29.58 16.78
C LYS A 471 -18.33 -30.39 15.85
N LYS A 472 -17.83 -31.53 15.35
CA LYS A 472 -18.56 -32.50 14.51
C LYS A 472 -19.23 -31.90 13.26
N ASN A 473 -18.59 -30.93 12.59
CA ASN A 473 -19.14 -30.21 11.43
C ASN A 473 -20.47 -29.50 11.69
N GLY A 474 -20.82 -29.21 12.96
CA GLY A 474 -22.16 -28.74 13.34
C GLY A 474 -22.60 -27.43 12.66
N LYS A 475 -21.67 -26.50 12.42
CA LYS A 475 -21.94 -25.26 11.66
C LYS A 475 -22.34 -25.57 10.22
N ILE A 476 -21.49 -26.34 9.52
CA ILE A 476 -21.67 -26.74 8.12
C ILE A 476 -22.95 -27.56 7.94
N ASN A 477 -23.19 -28.54 8.82
CA ASN A 477 -24.40 -29.36 8.79
C ASN A 477 -25.66 -28.49 8.96
N LYS A 478 -25.62 -27.45 9.81
CA LYS A 478 -26.72 -26.48 9.94
C LYS A 478 -26.93 -25.69 8.65
N ILE A 479 -25.87 -25.21 7.99
CA ILE A 479 -25.97 -24.49 6.71
C ILE A 479 -26.59 -25.40 5.64
N MET A 480 -26.07 -26.62 5.49
CA MET A 480 -26.57 -27.63 4.55
C MET A 480 -28.06 -27.94 4.79
N GLN A 481 -28.48 -28.13 6.04
CA GLN A 481 -29.89 -28.37 6.40
C GLN A 481 -30.79 -27.14 6.16
N THR A 482 -30.29 -25.93 6.39
CA THR A 482 -31.08 -24.69 6.24
C THR A 482 -31.26 -24.28 4.78
N THR A 483 -30.28 -24.58 3.92
CA THR A 483 -30.24 -24.11 2.52
C THR A 483 -30.30 -25.22 1.48
N ASN A 484 -30.44 -26.48 1.89
CA ASN A 484 -30.50 -27.66 0.99
C ASN A 484 -29.26 -27.82 0.07
N VAL A 485 -28.11 -27.28 0.48
CA VAL A 485 -26.85 -27.38 -0.26
C VAL A 485 -25.99 -28.55 0.23
N LYS A 486 -25.09 -29.04 -0.63
CA LYS A 486 -24.04 -29.98 -0.30
C LYS A 486 -22.72 -29.22 -0.14
N ILE A 487 -22.08 -29.32 1.03
CA ILE A 487 -20.75 -28.72 1.25
C ILE A 487 -19.71 -29.85 1.35
N LYS A 488 -18.60 -29.72 0.61
CA LYS A 488 -17.45 -30.65 0.63
C LYS A 488 -16.16 -29.89 0.87
N PHE A 489 -15.18 -30.56 1.47
CA PHE A 489 -13.84 -30.04 1.71
C PHE A 489 -12.79 -30.91 1.03
N GLU A 490 -12.07 -30.35 0.07
CA GLU A 490 -11.02 -31.00 -0.71
C GLU A 490 -9.65 -30.44 -0.33
N THR A 491 -8.64 -31.29 -0.13
CA THR A 491 -7.26 -30.85 0.13
C THR A 491 -6.61 -30.39 -1.17
N PHE A 492 -5.99 -29.21 -1.20
CA PHE A 492 -5.38 -28.66 -2.42
C PHE A 492 -3.85 -28.64 -2.36
N ASN A 493 -3.25 -28.00 -1.36
CA ASN A 493 -1.80 -28.00 -1.16
C ASN A 493 -1.44 -27.91 0.34
N ASP A 494 -0.15 -27.83 0.67
CA ASP A 494 0.37 -27.73 2.05
C ASP A 494 -0.23 -26.54 2.85
N HIS A 495 -0.65 -25.48 2.15
CA HIS A 495 -1.07 -24.20 2.72
C HIS A 495 -2.59 -23.98 2.70
N ASN A 496 -3.27 -24.40 1.62
CA ASN A 496 -4.68 -24.13 1.35
C ASN A 496 -5.49 -25.41 1.02
N PHE A 497 -6.79 -25.34 1.26
CA PHE A 497 -7.80 -26.32 0.86
C PHE A 497 -8.96 -25.65 0.13
N LEU A 498 -9.77 -26.45 -0.56
CA LEU A 498 -10.93 -26.00 -1.32
C LEU A 498 -12.22 -26.37 -0.58
N ILE A 499 -13.19 -25.45 -0.60
CA ILE A 499 -14.55 -25.65 -0.14
C ILE A 499 -15.48 -25.60 -1.34
N ASP A 500 -16.13 -26.71 -1.64
CA ASP A 500 -17.18 -26.77 -2.66
C ASP A 500 -18.55 -26.67 -2.00
N ILE A 501 -19.40 -25.80 -2.55
CA ILE A 501 -20.82 -25.69 -2.22
C ILE A 501 -21.59 -26.01 -3.50
N ALA A 502 -22.43 -27.05 -3.50
CA ALA A 502 -23.20 -27.46 -4.66
C ALA A 502 -24.69 -27.62 -4.34
N GLY A 503 -25.58 -27.30 -5.28
CA GLY A 503 -27.02 -27.49 -5.16
C GLY A 503 -27.79 -27.25 -6.46
N PRO A 504 -29.08 -27.61 -6.50
CA PRO A 504 -29.87 -27.66 -7.75
C PRO A 504 -30.54 -26.34 -8.13
N ASP A 505 -30.53 -25.34 -7.26
CA ASP A 505 -31.30 -24.10 -7.43
C ASP A 505 -30.62 -22.88 -6.73
N GLY A 506 -31.31 -21.74 -6.72
CA GLY A 506 -30.83 -20.48 -6.15
C GLY A 506 -30.48 -20.50 -4.66
N SER A 507 -30.90 -21.53 -3.91
CA SER A 507 -30.53 -21.70 -2.50
C SER A 507 -29.02 -21.77 -2.29
N VAL A 508 -28.24 -22.15 -3.32
CA VAL A 508 -26.78 -22.14 -3.31
C VAL A 508 -26.21 -20.75 -3.03
N LEU A 509 -26.87 -19.67 -3.50
CA LEU A 509 -26.46 -18.30 -3.21
C LEU A 509 -26.64 -17.96 -1.71
N GLN A 510 -27.70 -18.47 -1.09
CA GLN A 510 -27.95 -18.32 0.35
C GLN A 510 -27.00 -19.20 1.18
N GLY A 511 -26.73 -20.43 0.74
CA GLY A 511 -25.75 -21.34 1.35
C GLY A 511 -24.32 -20.79 1.30
N LEU A 512 -23.95 -20.17 0.18
CA LEU A 512 -22.71 -19.41 0.03
C LEU A 512 -22.63 -18.27 1.05
N THR A 513 -23.68 -17.45 1.15
CA THR A 513 -23.76 -16.32 2.08
C THR A 513 -23.60 -16.78 3.54
N TYR A 514 -24.32 -17.82 3.95
CA TYR A 514 -24.20 -18.38 5.31
C TYR A 514 -22.85 -19.07 5.58
N LEU A 515 -22.19 -19.63 4.56
CA LEU A 515 -20.82 -20.11 4.73
C LEU A 515 -19.86 -18.93 4.98
N GLN A 516 -19.99 -17.86 4.20
CA GLN A 516 -19.13 -16.68 4.32
C GLN A 516 -19.25 -15.99 5.67
N GLU A 517 -20.46 -15.87 6.21
CA GLU A 517 -20.72 -15.41 7.57
C GLU A 517 -19.97 -16.23 8.65
N GLU A 518 -19.67 -17.51 8.38
CA GLU A 518 -18.95 -18.43 9.26
C GLU A 518 -17.45 -18.59 8.93
N LEU A 519 -16.96 -18.04 7.80
CA LEU A 519 -15.53 -17.96 7.50
C LEU A 519 -14.83 -17.08 8.55
N PRO A 520 -13.56 -17.35 8.89
CA PRO A 520 -12.83 -16.52 9.85
C PRO A 520 -12.52 -15.14 9.26
N ALA A 521 -12.97 -14.10 9.96
CA ALA A 521 -12.34 -12.79 9.92
C ALA A 521 -11.24 -12.74 10.99
N GLU A 522 -10.11 -12.13 10.65
CA GLU A 522 -8.99 -12.00 11.56
C GLU A 522 -8.31 -10.64 11.46
N ILE A 523 -7.74 -10.21 12.58
CA ILE A 523 -6.77 -9.11 12.65
C ILE A 523 -5.54 -9.59 13.40
N SER A 524 -4.39 -9.04 13.05
CA SER A 524 -3.20 -9.12 13.90
C SER A 524 -2.80 -7.73 14.38
N PHE A 525 -2.09 -7.69 15.50
CA PHE A 525 -1.51 -6.47 16.06
C PHE A 525 -0.32 -6.79 16.98
N HIS A 526 0.61 -5.87 17.07
CA HIS A 526 1.72 -5.94 18.01
C HIS A 526 1.28 -5.57 19.43
N VAL A 527 1.72 -6.36 20.41
CA VAL A 527 1.65 -6.03 21.85
C VAL A 527 3.04 -6.25 22.46
N PRO A 528 3.65 -5.28 23.16
CA PRO A 528 4.97 -5.47 23.76
C PRO A 528 4.96 -6.60 24.81
N GLU A 529 5.97 -7.47 24.77
CA GLU A 529 6.00 -8.73 25.54
C GLU A 529 5.83 -8.55 27.06
N ALA A 530 6.35 -7.43 27.60
CA ALA A 530 6.19 -7.05 29.00
C ALA A 530 4.72 -7.00 29.47
N TYR A 531 3.78 -6.67 28.57
CA TYR A 531 2.35 -6.60 28.89
C TYR A 531 1.61 -7.93 28.74
N HIS A 532 2.16 -8.92 28.04
CA HIS A 532 1.48 -10.20 27.76
C HIS A 532 0.98 -10.87 29.05
N LYS A 533 1.85 -11.02 30.05
CA LYS A 533 1.52 -11.63 31.34
C LYS A 533 0.39 -10.88 32.09
N ARG A 534 0.35 -9.55 31.98
CA ARG A 534 -0.67 -8.69 32.61
C ARG A 534 -2.01 -8.82 31.89
N ILE A 535 -2.00 -8.76 30.56
CA ILE A 535 -3.20 -8.83 29.71
C ILE A 535 -3.87 -10.20 29.80
N ILE A 536 -3.07 -11.27 29.73
CA ILE A 536 -3.51 -12.66 29.91
C ILE A 536 -4.06 -12.85 31.34
N GLY A 537 -3.30 -12.37 32.33
CA GLY A 537 -3.65 -12.46 33.74
C GLY A 537 -3.48 -13.87 34.32
N VAL A 538 -3.62 -13.99 35.64
CA VAL A 538 -3.45 -15.27 36.36
C VAL A 538 -4.42 -16.33 35.82
N GLY A 539 -3.87 -17.43 35.30
CA GLY A 539 -4.64 -18.51 34.67
C GLY A 539 -5.42 -18.12 33.41
N GLY A 540 -5.02 -17.04 32.72
CA GLY A 540 -5.73 -16.55 31.52
C GLY A 540 -7.06 -15.84 31.80
N ARG A 541 -7.43 -15.64 33.08
CA ARG A 541 -8.75 -15.15 33.49
C ARG A 541 -9.08 -13.76 32.94
N SER A 542 -8.08 -12.91 32.68
CA SER A 542 -8.28 -11.56 32.16
C SER A 542 -8.62 -11.62 30.66
N ILE A 543 -7.74 -12.21 29.83
CA ILE A 543 -7.98 -12.33 28.39
C ILE A 543 -9.24 -13.16 28.08
N GLN A 544 -9.51 -14.25 28.83
CA GLN A 544 -10.73 -15.04 28.67
C GLN A 544 -12.01 -14.23 28.92
N ARG A 545 -11.98 -13.23 29.81
CA ARG A 545 -13.11 -12.31 30.03
C ARG A 545 -13.34 -11.43 28.79
N ILE A 546 -12.27 -10.91 28.20
CA ILE A 546 -12.32 -10.06 26.99
C ILE A 546 -12.80 -10.88 25.79
N MET A 547 -12.22 -12.06 25.57
CA MET A 547 -12.64 -13.04 24.55
C MET A 547 -14.13 -13.37 24.68
N LYS A 548 -14.62 -13.66 25.90
CA LYS A 548 -16.03 -13.96 26.15
C LYS A 548 -16.95 -12.74 25.96
N LYS A 549 -16.50 -11.52 26.30
CA LYS A 549 -17.27 -10.28 26.13
C LYS A 549 -17.58 -10.00 24.65
N TYR A 550 -16.60 -10.22 23.77
CA TYR A 550 -16.69 -9.89 22.34
C TYR A 550 -16.94 -11.10 21.43
N GLY A 551 -16.91 -12.33 21.96
CA GLY A 551 -17.08 -13.55 21.18
C GLY A 551 -15.90 -13.87 20.25
N VAL A 552 -14.72 -13.33 20.54
CA VAL A 552 -13.50 -13.39 19.71
C VAL A 552 -12.49 -14.34 20.35
N TYR A 553 -11.84 -15.17 19.54
CA TYR A 553 -10.68 -15.98 19.95
C TYR A 553 -9.40 -15.16 19.78
N VAL A 554 -8.49 -15.18 20.76
CA VAL A 554 -7.21 -14.45 20.71
C VAL A 554 -6.08 -15.40 21.05
N LYS A 555 -4.99 -15.35 20.28
CA LYS A 555 -3.75 -16.07 20.54
C LYS A 555 -2.59 -15.09 20.61
N PHE A 556 -1.85 -15.17 21.71
CA PHE A 556 -0.54 -14.52 21.87
C PHE A 556 0.52 -15.53 21.44
N SER A 557 1.42 -15.13 20.55
CA SER A 557 2.55 -15.98 20.14
C SER A 557 3.64 -15.91 21.20
N ASN A 558 4.21 -17.06 21.55
CA ASN A 558 5.48 -17.09 22.30
C ASN A 558 6.66 -16.80 21.34
N ALA A 559 7.86 -16.60 21.89
CA ALA A 559 9.04 -16.25 21.11
C ALA A 559 9.45 -17.32 20.06
N GLU A 560 9.25 -18.60 20.36
CA GLU A 560 9.58 -19.71 19.45
C GLU A 560 8.57 -19.79 18.28
N GLU A 561 7.27 -19.70 18.57
CA GLU A 561 6.22 -19.61 17.57
C GLU A 561 6.39 -18.37 16.67
N PHE A 562 6.71 -17.23 17.27
CA PHE A 562 6.98 -16.00 16.51
C PHE A 562 8.22 -16.15 15.61
N ALA A 563 9.29 -16.78 16.09
CA ALA A 563 10.47 -17.07 15.27
C ALA A 563 10.18 -18.04 14.11
N ALA A 564 9.25 -19.00 14.30
CA ALA A 564 8.85 -19.96 13.27
C ALA A 564 7.86 -19.38 12.23
N LEU A 565 7.00 -18.43 12.63
CA LEU A 565 5.98 -17.80 11.78
C LEU A 565 6.50 -16.49 11.13
N GLY A 566 6.96 -15.55 11.94
CA GLY A 566 7.77 -14.40 11.55
C GLY A 566 7.14 -13.02 11.26
N GLY A 567 5.93 -12.60 11.66
CA GLY A 567 4.83 -13.23 12.40
C GLY A 567 3.57 -13.49 11.54
N TYR A 568 2.55 -12.63 11.66
CA TYR A 568 1.22 -12.75 11.03
C TYR A 568 1.06 -11.89 9.77
N ILE A 569 0.09 -10.93 9.76
CA ILE A 569 -0.21 -10.09 8.60
C ILE A 569 0.88 -9.02 8.44
N ASP A 570 1.23 -8.28 9.51
CA ASP A 570 2.55 -7.65 9.59
C ASP A 570 3.57 -8.67 10.14
N ASN A 571 4.81 -8.53 9.68
CA ASN A 571 5.98 -9.23 10.18
C ASN A 571 6.20 -9.01 11.68
N ASP A 572 5.82 -7.84 12.21
CA ASP A 572 6.08 -7.44 13.59
C ASP A 572 4.92 -7.76 14.56
N ASP A 573 3.78 -8.25 14.05
CA ASP A 573 2.61 -8.62 14.85
C ASP A 573 2.79 -9.96 15.57
N ASN A 574 2.58 -9.95 16.89
CA ASN A 574 2.71 -11.14 17.76
C ASN A 574 1.38 -11.63 18.35
N VAL A 575 0.29 -10.88 18.21
CA VAL A 575 -1.07 -11.29 18.59
C VAL A 575 -1.95 -11.44 17.35
N VAL A 576 -2.72 -12.52 17.29
CA VAL A 576 -3.78 -12.73 16.28
C VAL A 576 -5.14 -12.91 16.98
N ALA A 577 -6.18 -12.27 16.44
CA ALA A 577 -7.55 -12.37 16.90
C ALA A 577 -8.46 -12.86 15.76
N ARG A 578 -9.29 -13.87 16.02
CA ARG A 578 -10.14 -14.56 15.04
C ARG A 578 -11.60 -14.63 15.51
N THR A 579 -12.55 -14.39 14.61
CA THR A 579 -14.00 -14.47 14.85
C THR A 579 -14.73 -14.82 13.54
N PRO A 580 -15.97 -15.38 13.54
CA PRO A 580 -16.73 -15.57 12.31
C PRO A 580 -17.00 -14.21 11.65
N SER A 581 -16.96 -14.12 10.32
CA SER A 581 -16.97 -12.85 9.57
C SER A 581 -18.16 -11.96 9.90
N LYS A 582 -19.34 -12.52 10.20
CA LYS A 582 -20.51 -11.77 10.67
C LYS A 582 -20.31 -10.98 11.97
N ASN A 583 -19.28 -11.32 12.74
CA ASN A 583 -18.89 -10.67 13.99
C ASN A 583 -17.59 -9.84 13.84
N ALA A 584 -17.10 -9.56 12.63
CA ALA A 584 -15.80 -8.91 12.40
C ALA A 584 -15.61 -7.60 13.17
N ILE A 585 -16.67 -6.79 13.32
CA ILE A 585 -16.70 -5.53 14.10
C ILE A 585 -16.22 -5.72 15.56
N ASN A 586 -16.38 -6.93 16.12
CA ASN A 586 -15.93 -7.23 17.48
C ASN A 586 -14.40 -7.37 17.61
N LEU A 587 -13.67 -7.52 16.49
CA LEU A 587 -12.21 -7.58 16.47
C LEU A 587 -11.59 -6.24 16.91
N ASP A 588 -12.07 -5.12 16.39
CA ASP A 588 -11.59 -3.79 16.77
C ASP A 588 -11.93 -3.44 18.22
N ASN A 589 -13.16 -3.76 18.65
CA ASN A 589 -13.59 -3.61 20.04
C ASN A 589 -12.71 -4.43 21.01
N LEU A 590 -12.29 -5.63 20.60
CA LEU A 590 -11.32 -6.44 21.34
C LEU A 590 -9.92 -5.81 21.32
N LYS A 591 -9.41 -5.38 20.16
CA LYS A 591 -8.10 -4.72 20.01
C LYS A 591 -8.01 -3.50 20.94
N GLN A 592 -8.99 -2.62 20.91
CA GLN A 592 -9.09 -1.46 21.80
C GLN A 592 -9.05 -1.86 23.28
N SER A 593 -9.82 -2.89 23.67
CA SER A 593 -9.88 -3.37 25.07
C SER A 593 -8.61 -4.08 25.54
N VAL A 594 -7.86 -4.72 24.63
CA VAL A 594 -6.54 -5.30 24.91
C VAL A 594 -5.50 -4.19 25.06
N MET A 595 -5.53 -3.19 24.17
CA MET A 595 -4.61 -2.04 24.19
C MET A 595 -4.89 -1.10 25.38
N GLU A 596 -6.12 -1.04 25.92
CA GLU A 596 -6.41 -0.29 27.16
C GLU A 596 -5.67 -0.84 28.40
N LEU A 597 -5.28 -2.12 28.39
CA LEU A 597 -4.46 -2.73 29.45
C LEU A 597 -2.95 -2.48 29.26
N VAL A 598 -2.56 -1.93 28.11
CA VAL A 598 -1.22 -1.38 27.86
C VAL A 598 -1.18 0.05 28.43
N ASN A 599 -0.02 0.45 28.94
CA ASN A 599 0.19 1.78 29.49
C ASN A 599 0.07 2.84 28.37
N PRO A 600 -0.61 3.99 28.54
CA PRO A 600 -0.82 4.97 27.46
C PRO A 600 0.45 5.40 26.72
N LYS A 601 1.59 5.49 27.42
CA LYS A 601 2.91 5.78 26.81
C LYS A 601 3.35 4.79 25.74
N ASP A 602 2.83 3.57 25.79
CA ASP A 602 3.18 2.42 24.95
C ASP A 602 1.99 1.98 24.07
N LYS A 603 0.88 2.74 24.08
CA LYS A 603 -0.42 2.34 23.52
C LYS A 603 -0.72 2.99 22.17
N ASP A 604 -0.50 4.30 22.07
CA ASP A 604 -1.08 5.13 21.02
C ASP A 604 -0.05 5.40 19.91
N TYR A 605 0.31 4.37 19.14
CA TYR A 605 1.20 4.53 17.97
C TYR A 605 0.40 4.85 16.71
N ILE A 606 0.82 5.90 15.99
CA ILE A 606 0.22 6.35 14.73
C ILE A 606 1.25 6.41 13.61
N ASN A 607 0.78 6.46 12.37
CA ASN A 607 1.56 6.83 11.19
C ASN A 607 1.20 8.26 10.78
N GLU A 608 2.15 9.20 10.90
CA GLU A 608 2.02 10.52 10.28
C GLU A 608 2.78 10.54 8.94
N THR A 609 2.28 11.32 7.98
CA THR A 609 2.93 11.48 6.67
C THR A 609 3.36 12.93 6.46
N ILE A 610 4.62 13.12 6.07
CA ILE A 610 5.17 14.43 5.74
C ILE A 610 5.67 14.43 4.29
N SER A 611 5.52 15.56 3.60
CA SER A 611 6.04 15.74 2.24
C SER A 611 7.41 16.43 2.32
N ILE A 612 8.44 15.70 1.91
CA ILE A 612 9.83 16.18 1.76
C ILE A 612 10.24 15.93 0.30
N PRO A 613 10.65 16.95 -0.46
CA PRO A 613 11.09 16.77 -1.85
C PRO A 613 12.18 15.71 -1.99
N ARG A 614 11.99 14.75 -2.91
CA ARG A 614 12.89 13.59 -3.10
C ARG A 614 14.38 13.92 -3.21
N ARG A 615 14.73 15.09 -3.76
CA ARG A 615 16.11 15.58 -3.90
C ARG A 615 16.87 15.65 -2.56
N TYR A 616 16.16 15.87 -1.46
CA TYR A 616 16.75 15.94 -0.11
C TYR A 616 16.89 14.58 0.59
N HIS A 617 16.20 13.52 0.12
CA HIS A 617 16.22 12.22 0.79
C HIS A 617 17.62 11.59 0.85
N ARG A 618 18.49 11.86 -0.13
CA ARG A 618 19.89 11.37 -0.16
C ARG A 618 20.72 11.98 0.97
N THR A 619 20.71 13.32 1.08
CA THR A 619 21.42 14.06 2.14
C THR A 619 20.84 13.80 3.53
N LEU A 620 19.52 13.59 3.63
CA LEU A 620 18.88 13.19 4.89
C LEU A 620 19.32 11.79 5.35
N LEU A 621 19.28 10.80 4.47
CA LEU A 621 19.68 9.42 4.79
C LEU A 621 21.18 9.21 4.94
N GLY A 622 22.03 10.00 4.27
CA GLY A 622 23.49 9.93 4.38
C GLY A 622 24.03 10.93 5.39
N GLU A 623 24.36 12.14 4.93
CA GLU A 623 25.03 13.19 5.71
C GLU A 623 24.34 13.53 7.06
N LYS A 624 23.00 13.42 7.12
CA LYS A 624 22.21 13.74 8.32
C LYS A 624 21.63 12.50 9.03
N SER A 625 22.08 11.29 8.70
CA SER A 625 21.52 10.06 9.28
C SER A 625 21.57 10.02 10.81
N ILE A 626 22.67 10.50 11.38
CA ILE A 626 22.90 10.61 12.83
C ILE A 626 21.78 11.42 13.50
N PHE A 627 21.35 12.53 12.89
CA PHE A 627 20.24 13.34 13.41
C PHE A 627 18.89 12.61 13.32
N ILE A 628 18.69 11.80 12.27
CA ILE A 628 17.49 10.97 12.14
C ILE A 628 17.47 9.89 13.22
N HIS A 629 18.58 9.18 13.46
CA HIS A 629 18.70 8.20 14.54
C HIS A 629 18.52 8.84 15.93
N ASP A 630 19.04 10.05 16.13
CA ASP A 630 18.83 10.86 17.32
C ASP A 630 17.35 11.22 17.53
N ILE A 631 16.64 11.64 16.48
CA ILE A 631 15.20 11.93 16.51
C ILE A 631 14.43 10.65 16.85
N GLN A 632 14.70 9.55 16.14
CA GLN A 632 14.07 8.25 16.37
C GLN A 632 14.25 7.79 17.82
N THR A 633 15.46 7.91 18.36
CA THR A 633 15.79 7.54 19.75
C THR A 633 15.10 8.45 20.77
N LYS A 634 15.09 9.78 20.56
CA LYS A 634 14.49 10.76 21.50
C LYS A 634 12.97 10.71 21.53
N THR A 635 12.35 10.49 20.38
CA THR A 635 10.87 10.49 20.20
C THR A 635 10.27 9.08 20.25
N ASN A 636 11.11 8.04 20.33
CA ASN A 636 10.73 6.64 20.21
C ASN A 636 9.87 6.36 18.97
N SER A 637 10.30 6.93 17.83
CA SER A 637 9.63 6.81 16.53
C SER A 637 10.56 6.24 15.47
N HIS A 638 10.01 5.81 14.33
CA HIS A 638 10.75 5.33 13.18
C HIS A 638 10.38 6.13 11.93
N VAL A 639 11.40 6.71 11.28
CA VAL A 639 11.26 7.46 10.03
C VAL A 639 11.54 6.50 8.88
N ARG A 640 10.51 6.23 8.06
CA ARG A 640 10.59 5.39 6.87
C ARG A 640 10.47 6.26 5.62
N PHE A 641 11.53 6.26 4.83
CA PHE A 641 11.58 6.94 3.53
C PHE A 641 10.92 6.08 2.45
N PRO A 642 10.34 6.69 1.40
CA PRO A 642 9.79 5.95 0.28
C PRO A 642 10.90 5.30 -0.55
N HIS A 643 10.55 4.22 -1.24
CA HIS A 643 11.41 3.57 -2.23
C HIS A 643 11.86 4.58 -3.30
N LYS A 644 13.15 4.61 -3.65
CA LYS A 644 13.72 5.63 -4.54
C LYS A 644 13.07 5.63 -5.93
N GLU A 645 12.60 4.47 -6.37
CA GLU A 645 12.02 4.22 -7.69
C GLU A 645 10.54 4.62 -7.80
N THR A 646 9.83 4.87 -6.69
CA THR A 646 8.42 5.31 -6.74
C THR A 646 8.28 6.80 -7.00
N ALA A 647 9.39 7.56 -6.99
CA ALA A 647 9.42 9.02 -7.17
C ALA A 647 8.55 9.81 -6.16
N SER A 648 8.22 9.21 -5.01
CA SER A 648 7.38 9.84 -3.99
C SER A 648 8.16 10.81 -3.10
N ASP A 649 7.53 11.94 -2.75
CA ASP A 649 8.01 12.89 -1.74
C ASP A 649 7.50 12.54 -0.32
N ILE A 650 6.67 11.50 -0.17
CA ILE A 650 5.98 11.19 1.10
C ILE A 650 6.89 10.34 1.99
N VAL A 651 7.31 10.89 3.12
CA VAL A 651 8.02 10.19 4.19
C VAL A 651 7.03 9.88 5.32
N THR A 652 7.05 8.64 5.80
CA THR A 652 6.17 8.15 6.88
C THR A 652 6.93 8.13 8.21
N ILE A 653 6.33 8.65 9.28
CA ILE A 653 6.84 8.55 10.65
C ILE A 653 5.87 7.70 11.46
N PHE A 654 6.36 6.57 11.98
CA PHE A 654 5.62 5.67 12.86
C PHE A 654 6.09 5.85 14.30
N GLY A 655 5.20 6.12 15.26
CA GLY A 655 5.58 6.31 16.65
C GLY A 655 4.42 6.73 17.56
N PRO A 656 4.67 7.00 18.85
CA PRO A 656 3.65 7.48 19.78
C PRO A 656 3.04 8.82 19.33
N GLU A 657 1.72 8.95 19.32
CA GLU A 657 0.98 10.15 18.85
C GLU A 657 1.51 11.46 19.44
N SER A 658 1.74 11.48 20.75
CA SER A 658 2.31 12.64 21.47
C SER A 658 3.76 13.02 21.07
N GLN A 659 4.45 12.16 20.31
CA GLN A 659 5.85 12.33 19.90
C GLN A 659 6.02 12.42 18.38
N VAL A 660 5.12 11.85 17.57
CA VAL A 660 5.26 11.84 16.10
C VAL A 660 5.22 13.25 15.51
N GLN A 661 4.36 14.14 16.01
CA GLN A 661 4.34 15.55 15.60
C GLN A 661 5.65 16.29 15.94
N ILE A 662 6.28 15.93 17.08
CA ILE A 662 7.58 16.48 17.49
C ILE A 662 8.68 15.95 16.57
N ALA A 663 8.66 14.64 16.26
CA ALA A 663 9.58 14.02 15.32
C ALA A 663 9.45 14.62 13.91
N ALA A 664 8.22 14.90 13.46
CA ALA A 664 7.93 15.58 12.20
C ALA A 664 8.52 17.00 12.16
N ALA A 665 8.33 17.79 13.22
CA ALA A 665 8.92 19.13 13.33
C ALA A 665 10.46 19.07 13.31
N MET A 666 11.07 18.24 14.16
CA MET A 666 12.54 18.08 14.22
C MET A 666 13.12 17.60 12.89
N LEU A 667 12.44 16.69 12.18
CA LEU A 667 12.89 16.21 10.88
C LEU A 667 12.79 17.32 9.81
N LEU A 668 11.74 18.15 9.85
CA LEU A 668 11.57 19.28 8.95
C LEU A 668 12.60 20.40 9.19
N ASP A 669 13.11 20.60 10.41
CA ASP A 669 14.21 21.53 10.68
C ASP A 669 15.51 21.10 9.97
N HIS A 670 15.75 19.80 9.84
CA HIS A 670 16.88 19.26 9.09
C HIS A 670 16.68 19.24 7.57
N VAL A 671 15.48 19.53 7.04
CA VAL A 671 15.27 19.71 5.59
C VAL A 671 15.88 21.05 5.16
N PRO A 672 16.79 21.07 4.17
CA PRO A 672 17.30 22.32 3.61
C PRO A 672 16.17 23.14 2.99
N PHE A 673 16.18 24.46 3.21
CA PHE A 673 15.28 25.39 2.53
C PHE A 673 16.09 26.21 1.51
N GLU A 674 15.74 26.13 0.23
CA GLU A 674 16.40 26.89 -0.84
C GLU A 674 15.47 28.01 -1.36
N ALA A 675 16.01 29.24 -1.45
CA ALA A 675 15.35 30.38 -2.09
C ALA A 675 16.29 31.08 -3.07
N ASP A 676 15.83 31.36 -4.29
CA ASP A 676 16.66 32.01 -5.32
C ASP A 676 16.26 33.47 -5.51
N MET A 677 17.25 34.38 -5.57
CA MET A 677 17.09 35.79 -5.93
C MET A 677 17.76 36.06 -7.29
N SER A 678 16.98 36.47 -8.28
CA SER A 678 17.46 36.86 -9.61
C SER A 678 17.98 38.29 -9.61
N VAL A 679 19.08 38.53 -10.34
CA VAL A 679 19.75 39.83 -10.48
C VAL A 679 20.01 40.09 -11.96
N PRO A 680 19.82 41.34 -12.45
CA PRO A 680 20.15 41.71 -13.82
C PRO A 680 21.61 41.35 -14.19
N PRO A 681 21.87 40.90 -15.43
CA PRO A 681 23.22 40.55 -15.85
C PRO A 681 24.14 41.78 -15.88
N SER A 682 25.17 41.79 -15.02
CA SER A 682 26.22 42.81 -14.98
C SER A 682 27.61 42.18 -15.04
N ALA A 683 28.46 42.65 -15.96
CA ALA A 683 29.83 42.18 -16.12
C ALA A 683 30.74 42.44 -14.89
N GLU A 684 30.29 43.27 -13.94
CA GLU A 684 31.01 43.54 -12.69
C GLU A 684 30.67 42.51 -11.60
N LEU A 685 29.48 41.91 -11.64
CA LEU A 685 29.01 40.95 -10.63
C LEU A 685 29.95 39.73 -10.51
N ALA A 686 30.41 39.22 -11.66
CA ALA A 686 31.34 38.08 -11.70
C ALA A 686 32.70 38.39 -11.04
N ARG A 687 33.17 39.64 -11.11
CA ARG A 687 34.38 40.09 -10.38
C ARG A 687 34.09 40.32 -8.91
N LEU A 688 32.93 40.91 -8.59
CA LEU A 688 32.53 41.20 -7.21
C LEU A 688 32.32 39.94 -6.37
N CYS A 689 31.71 38.89 -6.93
CA CYS A 689 31.48 37.63 -6.20
C CYS A 689 32.75 36.81 -5.91
N VAL A 690 33.92 37.23 -6.42
CA VAL A 690 35.24 36.66 -6.10
C VAL A 690 36.01 37.59 -5.14
N SER A 691 35.47 38.77 -4.80
CA SER A 691 36.15 39.74 -3.94
C SER A 691 36.21 39.29 -2.47
N PRO A 692 37.23 39.72 -1.71
CA PRO A 692 37.28 39.47 -0.28
C PRO A 692 36.11 40.10 0.47
N ASP A 693 35.59 41.25 0.00
CA ASP A 693 34.46 41.95 0.62
C ASP A 693 33.16 41.15 0.51
N PHE A 694 32.92 40.50 -0.63
CA PHE A 694 31.79 39.59 -0.80
C PHE A 694 31.93 38.35 0.08
N ASN A 695 33.13 37.75 0.16
CA ASN A 695 33.36 36.61 1.06
C ASN A 695 33.11 36.99 2.53
N ASN A 696 33.60 38.16 2.98
CA ASN A 696 33.35 38.69 4.32
C ASN A 696 31.85 38.90 4.59
N LEU A 697 31.07 39.38 3.60
CA LEU A 697 29.62 39.51 3.72
C LEU A 697 28.94 38.13 3.84
N VAL A 698 29.28 37.18 2.98
CA VAL A 698 28.68 35.83 2.99
C VAL A 698 29.01 35.10 4.29
N GLU A 699 30.25 35.18 4.79
CA GLU A 699 30.61 34.64 6.11
C GLU A 699 29.86 35.33 7.24
N ARG A 700 29.66 36.66 7.16
CA ARG A 700 28.87 37.40 8.13
C ARG A 700 27.41 36.94 8.16
N ILE A 701 26.74 36.88 7.01
CA ILE A 701 25.36 36.40 6.89
C ILE A 701 25.26 34.95 7.39
N LYS A 702 26.21 34.09 7.02
CA LYS A 702 26.27 32.69 7.47
C LYS A 702 26.47 32.54 8.99
N ARG A 703 27.25 33.43 9.62
CA ARG A 703 27.51 33.41 11.06
C ARG A 703 26.38 34.04 11.89
N GLU A 704 25.84 35.16 11.44
CA GLU A 704 24.86 35.96 12.19
C GLU A 704 23.41 35.49 11.96
N LEU A 705 23.09 34.99 10.76
CA LEU A 705 21.73 34.61 10.36
C LEU A 705 21.57 33.11 10.03
N GLN A 706 22.66 32.34 10.05
CA GLN A 706 22.70 30.92 9.63
C GLN A 706 22.19 30.67 8.18
N VAL A 707 22.20 31.70 7.34
CA VAL A 707 21.83 31.62 5.92
C VAL A 707 23.10 31.54 5.08
N SER A 708 23.25 30.49 4.26
CA SER A 708 24.36 30.42 3.30
C SER A 708 23.96 31.02 1.96
N VAL A 709 24.65 32.07 1.52
CA VAL A 709 24.42 32.73 0.22
C VAL A 709 25.45 32.23 -0.79
N VAL A 710 24.99 31.73 -1.94
CA VAL A 710 25.86 31.19 -3.01
C VAL A 710 25.55 31.88 -4.34
N PRO A 711 26.51 32.57 -4.97
CA PRO A 711 26.33 33.12 -6.31
C PRO A 711 26.34 32.00 -7.37
N ASN A 712 25.30 31.95 -8.19
CA ASN A 712 25.18 31.08 -9.36
C ASN A 712 25.32 31.95 -10.62
N ILE A 713 26.59 32.21 -10.96
CA ILE A 713 27.02 33.06 -12.07
C ILE A 713 27.62 32.17 -13.15
N LYS A 714 26.83 31.81 -14.16
CA LYS A 714 27.32 31.06 -15.32
C LYS A 714 27.97 32.03 -16.30
N MET A 715 29.21 31.75 -16.71
CA MET A 715 29.87 32.50 -17.78
C MET A 715 29.07 32.32 -19.10
N PRO A 716 28.74 33.39 -19.83
CA PRO A 716 27.87 33.30 -21.01
C PRO A 716 28.60 32.67 -22.20
N ILE A 717 27.86 31.89 -22.99
CA ILE A 717 28.39 31.19 -24.19
C ILE A 717 27.59 31.55 -25.45
N LYS A 718 26.25 31.59 -25.37
CA LYS A 718 25.38 32.00 -26.51
C LYS A 718 24.14 32.83 -26.13
N THR A 719 23.86 33.03 -24.84
CA THR A 719 22.66 33.73 -24.34
C THR A 719 22.98 34.57 -23.10
N PRO A 720 22.20 35.64 -22.81
CA PRO A 720 22.32 36.37 -21.56
C PRO A 720 21.85 35.49 -20.40
N SER A 721 22.79 34.95 -19.64
CA SER A 721 22.52 34.21 -18.42
C SER A 721 22.08 35.17 -17.31
N GLU A 722 20.85 35.01 -16.81
CA GLU A 722 20.41 35.65 -15.57
C GLU A 722 21.32 35.20 -14.42
N TYR A 723 21.80 36.16 -13.62
CA TYR A 723 22.58 35.85 -12.44
C TYR A 723 21.63 35.62 -11.26
N THR A 724 21.90 34.58 -10.48
CA THR A 724 21.06 34.21 -9.34
C THR A 724 21.90 34.04 -8.08
N PHE A 725 21.37 34.47 -6.95
CA PHE A 725 21.92 34.16 -5.63
C PHE A 725 21.01 33.15 -4.95
N LYS A 726 21.58 32.00 -4.58
CA LYS A 726 20.88 30.95 -3.84
C LYS A 726 21.08 31.16 -2.35
N PHE A 727 20.00 31.31 -1.61
CA PHE A 727 19.97 31.37 -0.15
C PHE A 727 19.60 29.98 0.37
N ARG A 728 20.43 29.43 1.28
CA ARG A 728 20.26 28.09 1.85
C ARG A 728 20.06 28.16 3.36
N CYS A 729 18.81 27.99 3.75
CA CYS A 729 18.25 27.85 5.11
C CYS A 729 18.37 26.45 5.76
N GLN A 730 18.22 26.39 7.08
CA GLN A 730 17.34 25.40 7.72
C GLN A 730 15.93 26.01 7.79
N ARG A 731 14.87 25.18 7.85
CA ARG A 731 13.49 25.69 7.84
C ARG A 731 13.17 26.61 9.04
N SER A 732 13.69 26.26 10.21
CA SER A 732 13.64 27.05 11.46
C SER A 732 14.27 28.45 11.37
N ASN A 733 15.14 28.68 10.38
CA ASN A 733 15.82 29.95 10.15
C ASN A 733 15.23 30.75 8.97
N SER A 734 14.08 30.34 8.43
CA SER A 734 13.49 30.95 7.22
C SER A 734 13.16 32.43 7.37
N ASP A 735 12.78 32.89 8.56
CA ASP A 735 12.48 34.29 8.88
C ASP A 735 13.69 35.21 8.63
N PHE A 736 14.92 34.71 8.80
CA PHE A 736 16.14 35.48 8.56
C PHE A 736 16.49 35.65 7.07
N LEU A 737 15.78 35.00 6.14
CA LEU A 737 16.04 35.12 4.70
C LEU A 737 15.80 36.54 4.19
N ILE A 738 14.80 37.25 4.74
CA ILE A 738 14.51 38.63 4.37
C ILE A 738 15.69 39.53 4.75
N THR A 739 16.14 39.46 6.00
CA THR A 739 17.31 40.22 6.48
C THR A 739 18.60 39.86 5.71
N ALA A 740 18.84 38.57 5.46
CA ALA A 740 20.00 38.11 4.69
C ALA A 740 19.99 38.67 3.26
N ARG A 741 18.79 38.77 2.67
CA ARG A 741 18.59 39.38 1.36
C ARG A 741 18.81 40.89 1.38
N GLU A 742 18.25 41.62 2.35
CA GLU A 742 18.47 43.07 2.49
C GLU A 742 19.96 43.41 2.63
N MET A 743 20.72 42.62 3.39
CA MET A 743 22.17 42.76 3.51
C MET A 743 22.89 42.58 2.16
N LEU A 744 22.45 41.63 1.32
CA LEU A 744 22.99 41.43 -0.02
C LEU A 744 22.57 42.56 -0.98
N GLU A 745 21.30 42.98 -0.96
CA GLU A 745 20.79 44.07 -1.81
C GLU A 745 21.51 45.39 -1.50
N GLN A 746 21.74 45.71 -0.21
CA GLN A 746 22.53 46.87 0.21
C GLN A 746 23.98 46.80 -0.28
N PHE A 747 24.63 45.62 -0.19
CA PHE A 747 25.99 45.44 -0.71
C PHE A 747 26.06 45.63 -2.23
N LEU A 748 25.13 45.03 -2.98
CA LEU A 748 25.08 45.16 -4.44
C LEU A 748 24.80 46.62 -4.86
N ALA A 749 23.91 47.32 -4.15
CA ALA A 749 23.63 48.74 -4.38
C ALA A 749 24.86 49.63 -4.11
N ASN A 750 25.60 49.39 -3.01
CA ASN A 750 26.84 50.12 -2.70
C ASN A 750 27.94 49.93 -3.75
N HIS A 751 27.91 48.83 -4.50
CA HIS A 751 28.80 48.55 -5.63
C HIS A 751 28.18 48.91 -7.00
N ASN A 752 27.16 49.77 -7.04
CA ASN A 752 26.48 50.26 -8.26
C ASN A 752 25.84 49.18 -9.15
N ILE A 753 25.46 48.04 -8.59
CA ILE A 753 24.79 46.96 -9.35
C ILE A 753 23.28 47.19 -9.31
N HIS A 754 22.69 47.40 -10.49
CA HIS A 754 21.24 47.54 -10.64
C HIS A 754 20.52 46.23 -10.27
N LEU A 755 19.54 46.32 -9.38
CA LEU A 755 18.65 45.24 -8.97
C LEU A 755 17.31 45.35 -9.70
N PHE A 756 16.55 44.24 -9.78
CA PHE A 756 15.15 44.32 -10.20
C PHE A 756 14.32 45.09 -9.14
N PRO A 757 13.31 45.89 -9.54
CA PRO A 757 12.47 46.60 -8.57
C PRO A 757 11.69 45.62 -7.69
N SER A 758 12.05 45.55 -6.40
CA SER A 758 11.33 44.73 -5.41
C SER A 758 10.17 45.55 -4.81
N PRO A 759 8.91 45.07 -4.82
CA PRO A 759 7.79 45.76 -4.18
C PRO A 759 7.98 46.00 -2.67
N ALA A 760 8.78 45.16 -2.00
CA ALA A 760 9.12 45.31 -0.58
C ALA A 760 9.96 46.57 -0.27
N SER A 761 10.67 47.13 -1.25
CA SER A 761 11.61 48.26 -1.06
C SER A 761 10.97 49.57 -0.54
N HIS A 762 9.65 49.68 -0.56
CA HIS A 762 8.92 50.87 -0.12
C HIS A 762 8.17 50.75 1.22
N VAL A 763 8.09 49.55 1.82
CA VAL A 763 7.24 49.33 3.02
C VAL A 763 7.95 49.65 4.34
N HIS A 764 9.27 49.42 4.46
CA HIS A 764 9.97 49.51 5.75
C HIS A 764 10.67 50.85 6.07
N LYS A 765 10.28 51.97 5.43
CA LYS A 765 10.65 53.32 5.93
C LYS A 765 9.79 53.71 7.15
N ARG A 766 10.10 53.10 8.30
CA ARG A 766 9.51 53.34 9.65
C ARG A 766 7.99 53.16 9.74
N GLY A 767 7.58 51.94 10.02
CA GLY A 767 6.37 51.65 10.81
C GLY A 767 6.80 50.90 12.08
N ASP A 768 6.33 51.31 13.25
CA ASP A 768 6.64 50.61 14.50
C ASP A 768 6.02 49.20 14.50
N SER A 769 6.81 48.21 14.93
CA SER A 769 6.46 46.77 14.98
C SER A 769 5.32 46.40 15.95
N PHE A 770 4.53 47.38 16.40
CA PHE A 770 3.38 47.23 17.27
C PHE A 770 2.05 47.51 16.55
N ALA A 771 2.07 48.19 15.40
CA ALA A 771 0.86 48.63 14.69
C ALA A 771 0.22 47.55 13.79
N GLU A 772 0.97 46.54 13.34
CA GLU A 772 0.45 45.46 12.47
C GLU A 772 -0.25 44.32 13.23
N ALA A 773 -0.21 44.31 14.57
CA ALA A 773 -0.81 43.24 15.38
C ALA A 773 -2.36 43.20 15.39
N PHE A 774 -3.03 44.16 14.73
CA PHE A 774 -4.49 44.27 14.68
C PHE A 774 -5.01 44.63 13.28
N PRO A 775 -5.24 43.65 12.38
CA PRO A 775 -6.10 43.87 11.23
C PRO A 775 -7.55 44.10 11.69
N HIS A 776 -8.14 45.20 11.23
CA HIS A 776 -9.53 45.65 11.44
C HIS A 776 -9.84 46.46 12.73
N PHE A 777 -9.58 47.77 12.65
CA PHE A 777 -10.49 48.78 13.21
C PHE A 777 -10.74 49.87 12.16
N ASP A 778 -11.98 49.97 11.65
CA ASP A 778 -12.33 50.86 10.54
C ASP A 778 -12.58 52.30 11.06
N SER A 779 -11.54 53.14 11.01
CA SER A 779 -11.50 54.45 11.68
C SER A 779 -12.21 55.56 10.89
N LYS A 780 -13.52 55.41 10.67
CA LYS A 780 -14.42 56.45 10.13
C LYS A 780 -15.45 56.99 11.13
N LEU A 781 -15.04 57.18 12.39
CA LEU A 781 -15.90 57.71 13.46
C LEU A 781 -15.35 58.94 14.20
N LEU A 782 -14.50 59.74 13.55
CA LEU A 782 -14.18 61.11 13.99
C LEU A 782 -14.22 62.06 12.79
N SER A 783 -15.23 62.94 12.75
CA SER A 783 -15.35 64.01 11.76
C SER A 783 -15.28 65.37 12.46
N THR A 784 -14.26 66.17 12.15
CA THR A 784 -14.10 67.54 12.63
C THR A 784 -14.31 68.54 11.49
N ALA A 785 -15.59 68.82 11.22
CA ALA A 785 -16.21 70.11 10.89
C ALA A 785 -15.61 71.09 9.84
N ARG A 786 -16.55 71.68 9.07
CA ARG A 786 -16.48 72.90 8.21
C ARG A 786 -15.89 72.69 6.80
N THR A 787 -16.39 73.28 5.71
CA THR A 787 -17.34 74.42 5.51
C THR A 787 -18.28 74.20 4.29
N HIS A 788 -19.38 74.97 4.22
CA HIS A 788 -20.42 74.96 3.17
C HIS A 788 -19.97 75.44 1.77
N HIS A 789 -20.62 74.94 0.70
CA HIS A 789 -21.56 75.75 -0.10
C HIS A 789 -22.54 74.89 -0.93
N GLU A 790 -23.69 75.47 -1.28
CA GLU A 790 -24.87 74.80 -1.87
C GLU A 790 -24.83 74.69 -3.41
N SER A 791 -25.50 73.69 -3.98
CA SER A 791 -26.77 73.86 -4.74
C SER A 791 -27.23 72.53 -5.40
N ASP A 792 -28.56 72.26 -5.31
CA ASP A 792 -29.52 71.57 -6.19
C ASP A 792 -29.06 70.44 -7.17
N ASP A 793 -29.82 69.37 -7.47
CA ASP A 793 -31.26 69.11 -7.23
C ASP A 793 -31.65 67.60 -7.21
N LEU A 794 -32.82 67.31 -6.60
CA LEU A 794 -33.76 66.17 -6.72
C LEU A 794 -33.32 64.72 -7.13
N GLY A 795 -33.65 63.72 -6.28
CA GLY A 795 -33.65 62.28 -6.66
C GLY A 795 -33.78 61.20 -5.56
N ARG A 796 -34.79 61.26 -4.68
CA ARG A 796 -35.07 60.33 -3.53
C ARG A 796 -35.84 59.03 -3.94
N PRO A 797 -36.09 58.02 -3.05
CA PRO A 797 -35.46 57.69 -1.74
C PRO A 797 -35.11 56.17 -1.54
N ASP A 798 -34.54 55.87 -0.37
CA ASP A 798 -34.15 54.56 0.18
C ASP A 798 -35.32 53.57 0.50
N ILE A 799 -35.01 52.29 0.78
CA ILE A 799 -34.92 51.76 2.18
C ILE A 799 -34.41 50.30 2.24
N ALA A 800 -33.28 50.16 2.95
CA ALA A 800 -32.75 49.06 3.78
C ALA A 800 -33.30 47.61 3.74
N GLY A 801 -32.36 46.68 3.85
CA GLY A 801 -32.15 46.08 5.18
C GLY A 801 -31.85 44.59 5.22
N ASP A 802 -30.57 44.21 5.27
CA ASP A 802 -30.16 42.83 5.54
C ASP A 802 -29.45 42.68 6.89
N ARG A 803 -29.81 41.65 7.67
CA ARG A 803 -29.39 41.47 9.08
C ARG A 803 -28.50 40.25 9.26
N ARG A 804 -27.31 40.52 9.81
CA ARG A 804 -26.41 39.55 10.46
C ARG A 804 -27.13 38.52 11.36
N LEU A 805 -26.68 37.27 11.27
CA LEU A 805 -26.60 36.33 12.40
C LEU A 805 -25.17 36.31 12.98
N ARG A 806 -24.84 35.34 13.85
CA ARG A 806 -23.52 35.21 14.51
C ARG A 806 -23.08 33.76 14.63
N MET A 807 -21.77 33.54 14.55
CA MET A 807 -21.04 32.55 15.35
C MET A 807 -19.89 33.26 16.07
N ALA A 808 -19.53 32.79 17.26
CA ALA A 808 -18.55 33.43 18.14
C ALA A 808 -17.54 32.41 18.69
N ASN A 809 -16.31 32.85 18.94
CA ASN A 809 -15.27 32.10 19.64
C ASN A 809 -15.07 32.66 21.07
N SER A 810 -14.71 31.75 22.00
CA SER A 810 -13.91 31.90 23.25
C SER A 810 -13.54 33.33 23.75
N SER A 811 -13.51 33.67 25.04
CA SER A 811 -12.80 33.00 26.17
C SER A 811 -13.17 33.66 27.56
N PRO A 812 -12.41 33.62 28.70
CA PRO A 812 -12.74 32.73 29.81
C PRO A 812 -12.85 33.35 31.25
N ASP A 813 -13.25 32.49 32.20
CA ASP A 813 -12.73 32.32 33.58
C ASP A 813 -13.43 32.92 34.86
N VAL A 814 -13.38 32.09 35.94
CA VAL A 814 -13.52 32.31 37.41
C VAL A 814 -14.88 32.63 38.13
N LYS A 815 -15.35 31.61 38.90
CA LYS A 815 -16.06 31.61 40.23
C LYS A 815 -17.60 31.72 40.42
N ALA A 816 -18.02 31.04 41.52
CA ALA A 816 -19.31 30.96 42.22
C ALA A 816 -20.42 30.14 41.51
N LEU A 817 -21.03 29.07 42.03
CA LEU A 817 -21.55 28.65 43.37
C LEU A 817 -23.09 28.77 43.47
N PHE A 818 -23.73 27.64 43.83
CA PHE A 818 -25.11 27.41 44.33
C PHE A 818 -26.33 27.37 43.37
N ASN A 819 -27.05 26.25 43.52
CA ASN A 819 -28.51 26.04 43.56
C ASN A 819 -29.47 26.49 42.42
N SER A 820 -30.23 25.49 41.93
CA SER A 820 -31.61 25.58 41.36
C SER A 820 -32.65 26.03 42.42
N PRO A 821 -33.99 26.18 42.13
CA PRO A 821 -34.76 25.91 40.90
C PRO A 821 -35.91 26.89 40.51
N ALA A 822 -36.59 26.61 39.37
CA ALA A 822 -37.97 27.02 38.97
C ALA A 822 -38.24 28.54 38.71
N TYR A 823 -39.29 29.05 38.04
CA TYR A 823 -40.65 28.58 37.67
C TYR A 823 -41.13 29.20 36.31
N ILE A 824 -41.94 28.46 35.50
CA ILE A 824 -43.28 28.76 34.87
C ILE A 824 -43.54 30.18 34.25
N TYR A 825 -44.16 30.41 33.05
CA TYR A 825 -45.46 29.92 32.51
C TYR A 825 -45.69 30.13 30.97
N ASN A 826 -46.96 30.12 30.51
CA ASN A 826 -47.57 30.68 29.26
C ASN A 826 -47.30 30.07 27.84
N LEU A 827 -47.84 28.86 27.61
CA LEU A 827 -49.03 28.51 26.79
C LEU A 827 -49.44 29.20 25.44
N GLU A 828 -50.15 28.37 24.62
CA GLU A 828 -51.14 28.62 23.53
C GLU A 828 -50.68 28.66 22.05
N GLU A 829 -51.35 28.00 21.08
CA GLU A 829 -52.28 26.84 21.08
C GLU A 829 -52.49 26.30 19.63
N HIS A 830 -53.31 25.25 19.48
CA HIS A 830 -53.90 24.66 18.26
C HIS A 830 -52.99 23.82 17.33
N GLY A 831 -53.54 22.87 16.56
CA GLY A 831 -54.94 22.42 16.49
C GLY A 831 -55.13 21.07 15.78
N ASP A 832 -56.08 20.26 16.26
CA ASP A 832 -56.39 18.88 15.86
C ASP A 832 -57.89 18.58 16.16
N PRO A 833 -58.60 17.62 15.51
CA PRO A 833 -60.05 17.51 15.73
C PRO A 833 -60.70 16.09 15.83
N GLN A 834 -60.26 15.20 16.74
CA GLN A 834 -61.21 14.22 17.37
C GLN A 834 -60.74 13.50 18.66
N ALA A 835 -61.74 12.90 19.34
CA ALA A 835 -61.74 12.16 20.61
C ALA A 835 -63.08 11.36 20.66
N PRO A 836 -63.61 10.78 21.78
CA PRO A 836 -63.08 10.48 23.13
C PRO A 836 -62.80 8.95 23.31
N TYR A 837 -62.83 8.23 24.45
CA TYR A 837 -63.43 8.38 25.80
C TYR A 837 -62.58 7.74 26.93
N MET A 838 -62.47 8.49 28.05
CA MET A 838 -62.72 8.16 29.48
C MET A 838 -62.28 6.79 30.08
N GLN A 839 -61.82 6.63 31.34
CA GLN A 839 -61.56 7.49 32.54
C GLN A 839 -60.71 6.65 33.55
N GLY A 840 -60.13 7.12 34.69
CA GLY A 840 -59.97 8.46 35.27
C GLY A 840 -59.82 8.44 36.82
N SER A 841 -58.98 9.32 37.41
CA SER A 841 -58.85 9.68 38.87
C SER A 841 -58.30 8.62 39.88
N SER A 842 -57.60 8.92 41.00
CA SER A 842 -56.88 10.13 41.51
C SER A 842 -56.27 9.90 42.93
N LEU A 843 -55.19 10.64 43.30
CA LEU A 843 -54.79 11.06 44.69
C LEU A 843 -54.43 9.96 45.77
N ASP A 844 -53.67 10.19 46.86
CA ASP A 844 -52.56 11.13 47.17
C ASP A 844 -51.81 10.72 48.50
N TYR A 845 -50.62 11.30 48.74
CA TYR A 845 -49.93 11.57 50.05
C TYR A 845 -49.38 10.48 51.04
N TRP A 846 -48.06 10.56 51.25
CA TRP A 846 -47.24 10.52 52.49
C TRP A 846 -47.05 9.29 53.44
N THR A 847 -45.81 9.21 53.96
CA THR A 847 -45.14 8.21 54.84
C THR A 847 -45.40 8.41 56.36
N PRO A 848 -45.29 7.39 57.27
CA PRO A 848 -43.99 6.90 57.78
C PRO A 848 -43.86 5.39 58.18
N LEU A 849 -42.62 4.97 58.45
CA LEU A 849 -42.14 3.70 59.06
C LEU A 849 -42.43 3.62 60.58
N PRO A 850 -42.13 2.52 61.33
CA PRO A 850 -41.96 1.07 61.02
C PRO A 850 -43.00 0.27 61.88
N PRO A 851 -42.74 -0.70 62.81
CA PRO A 851 -41.74 -1.79 62.97
C PRO A 851 -42.35 -3.20 63.33
N ILE A 852 -41.50 -4.12 63.83
CA ILE A 852 -41.78 -5.37 64.60
C ILE A 852 -42.00 -6.65 63.76
N GLY A 853 -41.37 -7.76 64.21
CA GLY A 853 -41.44 -9.10 63.60
C GLY A 853 -41.60 -10.21 64.65
N SER A 854 -40.61 -11.13 64.71
CA SER A 854 -40.49 -12.32 65.59
C SER A 854 -41.05 -13.65 65.05
N GLY A 855 -40.36 -14.76 65.34
CA GLY A 855 -40.76 -16.13 64.95
C GLY A 855 -39.63 -17.13 64.65
N ILE A 856 -38.77 -17.45 65.62
CA ILE A 856 -37.91 -18.67 65.61
C ILE A 856 -38.41 -19.60 66.74
N PRO A 857 -38.15 -20.92 66.74
CA PRO A 857 -36.94 -21.38 67.45
C PRO A 857 -36.25 -22.68 66.94
N HIS A 858 -34.92 -22.71 67.12
CA HIS A 858 -34.09 -23.87 67.53
C HIS A 858 -33.84 -25.08 66.57
N ARG A 859 -32.72 -25.83 66.69
CA ARG A 859 -31.75 -25.95 67.81
C ARG A 859 -30.31 -26.38 67.40
N THR A 860 -29.28 -25.82 68.07
CA THR A 860 -27.95 -26.39 68.48
C THR A 860 -26.97 -26.97 67.43
N ARG A 861 -25.63 -26.90 67.53
CA ARG A 861 -24.53 -26.25 68.34
C ARG A 861 -23.22 -26.63 67.57
N HIS A 862 -21.97 -26.17 67.72
CA HIS A 862 -21.09 -25.21 68.46
C HIS A 862 -19.82 -25.11 67.55
N SER A 863 -18.77 -24.28 67.69
CA SER A 863 -18.52 -22.89 68.14
C SER A 863 -16.97 -22.68 68.17
N GLU A 864 -16.32 -21.59 68.60
CA GLU A 864 -16.64 -20.18 68.95
C GLU A 864 -15.69 -19.31 68.08
N ASP A 865 -16.11 -18.18 67.49
CA ASP A 865 -15.86 -16.79 67.92
C ASP A 865 -14.39 -16.40 68.22
N ALA A 866 -13.74 -15.51 67.44
CA ALA A 866 -13.91 -14.04 67.28
C ALA A 866 -13.09 -13.23 68.32
N ILE A 867 -12.35 -12.19 67.91
CA ILE A 867 -12.82 -10.78 67.89
C ILE A 867 -11.97 -9.91 66.93
N LYS A 868 -12.62 -8.95 66.25
CA LYS A 868 -12.01 -7.81 65.52
C LYS A 868 -12.35 -6.49 66.23
N ARG A 869 -11.48 -5.47 66.13
CA ARG A 869 -11.71 -3.99 66.06
C ARG A 869 -10.37 -3.26 66.28
N GLY A 870 -10.08 -2.06 65.77
CA GLY A 870 -10.64 -1.26 64.67
C GLY A 870 -9.46 -0.83 63.76
N SER A 871 -9.39 0.33 63.09
CA SER A 871 -10.34 1.35 62.63
C SER A 871 -9.60 2.25 61.60
N ASP A 872 -10.33 3.16 60.94
CA ASP A 872 -9.83 4.38 60.24
C ASP A 872 -9.00 4.33 58.93
N SER A 873 -9.67 4.82 57.88
CA SER A 873 -9.40 6.09 57.19
C SER A 873 -7.97 6.51 56.75
N LEU A 874 -7.87 6.68 55.42
CA LEU A 874 -7.27 7.80 54.67
C LEU A 874 -5.74 8.02 54.61
N LEU A 875 -5.35 8.51 53.42
CA LEU A 875 -4.09 9.15 53.07
C LEU A 875 -3.81 10.37 53.97
N GLU A 876 -2.54 10.69 54.28
CA GLU A 876 -1.81 11.69 53.47
C GLU A 876 -0.29 11.71 53.73
N SER A 877 0.39 12.64 53.08
CA SER A 877 1.82 12.59 52.76
C SER A 877 2.73 13.47 53.62
N LYS A 878 4.00 13.06 53.71
CA LYS A 878 5.23 13.89 53.84
C LYS A 878 5.24 15.03 54.89
N LEU A 879 6.22 14.95 55.79
CA LEU A 879 7.18 16.06 55.89
C LEU A 879 8.62 15.56 56.16
N LYS A 880 9.55 16.52 56.27
CA LYS A 880 10.98 16.43 55.95
C LYS A 880 11.83 16.80 57.19
N ASP A 881 13.15 16.84 56.98
CA ASP A 881 14.19 17.58 57.73
C ASP A 881 14.90 16.83 58.89
N GLN A 882 16.20 17.02 59.15
CA GLN A 882 17.36 17.49 58.35
C GLN A 882 18.65 17.17 59.16
N ILE A 883 19.79 17.86 58.90
CA ILE A 883 21.03 17.95 59.74
C ILE A 883 22.04 16.79 59.53
N SER A 884 23.35 17.00 59.24
CA SER A 884 24.07 18.20 58.78
C SER A 884 25.55 17.95 58.37
N LYS A 885 26.09 18.83 57.49
CA LYS A 885 27.45 19.43 57.51
C LYS A 885 28.68 18.67 56.90
N PRO A 886 29.75 19.40 56.45
CA PRO A 886 30.23 19.27 55.05
C PRO A 886 31.77 19.43 54.81
N ARG A 887 32.17 19.75 53.55
CA ARG A 887 33.51 20.19 53.02
C ARG A 887 34.54 19.08 52.68
N SER A 888 35.43 19.19 51.68
CA SER A 888 35.55 20.10 50.51
C SER A 888 36.68 19.71 49.53
N LEU A 889 36.54 20.12 48.25
CA LEU A 889 37.60 20.48 47.26
C LEU A 889 38.41 19.42 46.45
N GLN A 890 38.65 19.83 45.19
CA GLN A 890 39.81 19.62 44.30
C GLN A 890 39.91 18.44 43.29
N ASN A 891 39.74 18.83 42.01
CA ASN A 891 40.70 18.71 40.89
C ASN A 891 40.79 17.47 39.96
N ARG A 892 40.55 17.81 38.68
CA ARG A 892 41.30 17.43 37.45
C ARG A 892 40.82 16.20 36.66
N ALA A 893 41.18 16.20 35.39
CA ALA A 893 40.51 15.53 34.28
C ALA A 893 41.44 14.63 33.46
N GLN A 894 40.86 14.03 32.40
CA GLN A 894 41.43 13.50 31.15
C GLN A 894 41.27 11.99 30.91
N SER A 895 40.54 11.73 29.81
CA SER A 895 40.71 10.68 28.78
C SER A 895 41.85 9.66 28.91
N LEU A 896 41.55 8.42 28.51
CA LEU A 896 42.49 7.60 27.75
C LEU A 896 41.75 6.68 26.77
N ASP A 897 42.16 6.76 25.51
CA ASP A 897 41.94 5.80 24.44
C ASP A 897 43.29 5.08 24.23
N LEU A 898 43.32 3.79 23.88
CA LEU A 898 44.58 3.14 23.42
C LEU A 898 44.36 1.78 22.76
N THR A 899 45.08 1.58 21.66
CA THR A 899 45.08 0.40 20.79
C THR A 899 46.42 -0.37 20.88
N TYR A 900 46.48 -1.54 20.25
CA TYR A 900 47.67 -2.24 19.71
C TYR A 900 48.52 -3.22 20.55
N SER A 901 49.03 -4.21 19.80
CA SER A 901 50.16 -5.19 20.03
C SER A 901 49.66 -6.65 20.10
N LEU A 902 50.17 -7.67 19.37
CA LEU A 902 51.47 -7.90 18.68
C LEU A 902 51.40 -8.72 17.35
N SER A 903 52.49 -8.61 16.58
CA SER A 903 53.00 -9.38 15.41
C SER A 903 52.84 -10.93 15.41
N ARG A 904 52.60 -11.64 14.29
CA ARG A 904 53.36 -11.91 13.02
C ARG A 904 54.57 -12.89 13.13
N ILE A 905 54.56 -13.99 12.34
CA ILE A 905 55.64 -14.89 11.82
C ILE A 905 54.96 -16.25 11.45
N THR A 906 55.17 -17.05 10.39
CA THR A 906 55.78 -17.08 9.03
C THR A 906 55.29 -18.39 8.34
N GLU A 907 55.42 -18.54 7.02
CA GLU A 907 55.02 -19.75 6.25
C GLU A 907 56.09 -20.87 6.23
N SER A 908 55.70 -22.14 5.96
CA SER A 908 56.21 -22.97 4.83
C SER A 908 56.10 -24.52 5.01
N SER A 909 56.00 -25.24 3.87
CA SER A 909 56.26 -26.70 3.64
C SER A 909 55.27 -27.76 4.19
N SER A 910 55.25 -29.04 3.74
CA SER A 910 55.02 -29.59 2.38
C SER A 910 54.87 -31.15 2.39
N ARG A 911 53.92 -31.70 1.59
CA ARG A 911 53.86 -33.10 1.03
C ARG A 911 53.82 -34.36 1.96
N LEU A 912 52.61 -34.99 2.05
CA LEU A 912 52.33 -36.46 2.12
C LEU A 912 52.86 -37.27 3.36
N PRO A 913 52.59 -38.60 3.56
CA PRO A 913 51.59 -39.55 3.02
C PRO A 913 50.71 -40.27 4.12
N PRO A 914 49.75 -41.18 3.77
CA PRO A 914 48.97 -42.03 4.71
C PRO A 914 49.41 -43.51 4.80
N PRO A 915 48.99 -44.29 5.83
CA PRO A 915 48.62 -45.71 5.60
C PRO A 915 47.52 -46.38 6.50
N ASP A 916 46.83 -47.37 5.92
CA ASP A 916 46.25 -48.63 6.47
C ASP A 916 45.06 -48.70 7.51
N SER A 917 44.84 -49.92 8.05
CA SER A 917 43.57 -50.55 8.53
C SER A 917 43.73 -51.27 9.90
N PRO A 918 42.70 -51.93 10.51
CA PRO A 918 42.50 -53.38 10.30
C PRO A 918 41.05 -53.96 10.44
N THR A 919 40.92 -55.28 10.26
CA THR A 919 39.72 -56.18 10.28
C THR A 919 39.29 -56.62 11.72
N THR A 920 38.29 -57.47 12.06
CA THR A 920 37.80 -58.78 11.50
C THR A 920 36.57 -59.35 12.28
N SER A 921 35.91 -60.44 11.78
CA SER A 921 35.19 -61.55 12.51
C SER A 921 33.73 -61.34 13.06
N THR A 922 32.82 -62.33 13.25
CA THR A 922 32.31 -63.56 12.52
C THR A 922 31.13 -64.26 13.29
N GLY A 923 30.22 -65.01 12.62
CA GLY A 923 29.22 -65.98 13.20
C GLY A 923 27.76 -65.47 13.28
N GLU A 924 26.69 -66.08 12.72
CA GLU A 924 26.06 -67.44 12.86
C GLU A 924 25.43 -67.71 14.25
N ALA A 925 24.23 -68.29 14.46
CA ALA A 925 23.03 -68.65 13.64
C ALA A 925 21.84 -69.07 14.59
N GLY A 926 20.58 -69.22 14.12
CA GLY A 926 19.56 -70.06 14.80
C GLY A 926 18.09 -69.55 14.96
N ASP A 927 17.13 -70.39 14.53
CA ASP A 927 15.64 -70.34 14.57
C ASP A 927 14.94 -69.91 15.89
N ASN A 928 13.65 -69.48 15.95
CA ASN A 928 12.47 -70.34 15.69
C ASN A 928 11.04 -69.69 15.73
N SER A 929 10.09 -70.37 15.08
CA SER A 929 8.61 -70.40 15.27
C SER A 929 7.68 -69.25 14.78
N ASN A 930 6.60 -69.61 14.06
CA ASN A 930 5.63 -68.68 13.43
C ASN A 930 4.29 -69.39 13.02
N PRO A 931 3.08 -68.93 13.45
CA PRO A 931 1.80 -69.49 13.01
C PRO A 931 0.70 -68.50 12.52
N ALA A 932 0.14 -68.77 11.32
CA ALA A 932 -1.25 -68.65 10.79
C ALA A 932 -2.27 -67.59 11.33
N SER A 933 -3.24 -67.05 10.55
CA SER A 933 -4.01 -67.70 9.47
C SER A 933 -4.76 -66.75 8.49
N ALA A 934 -5.35 -67.36 7.46
CA ALA A 934 -6.17 -66.92 6.31
C ALA A 934 -7.22 -65.78 6.53
N THR A 935 -7.81 -65.11 5.51
CA THR A 935 -8.52 -65.70 4.34
C THR A 935 -8.76 -64.70 3.18
N ALA A 936 -8.81 -65.19 1.94
CA ALA A 936 -9.22 -64.46 0.72
C ALA A 936 -10.71 -64.71 0.36
N PRO A 937 -11.26 -64.08 -0.71
CA PRO A 937 -11.40 -64.88 -1.94
C PRO A 937 -11.21 -64.17 -3.31
N SER A 938 -10.79 -65.01 -4.25
CA SER A 938 -10.67 -65.02 -5.73
C SER A 938 -11.41 -64.05 -6.69
N PHE A 939 -10.73 -63.86 -7.84
CA PHE A 939 -11.11 -63.27 -9.15
C PHE A 939 -12.35 -63.89 -9.86
N PRO A 940 -12.78 -63.31 -11.01
CA PRO A 940 -12.31 -63.87 -12.29
C PRO A 940 -11.70 -62.85 -13.29
N SER A 941 -10.88 -63.37 -14.20
CA SER A 941 -10.23 -62.64 -15.32
C SER A 941 -10.81 -63.10 -16.66
N VAL A 942 -10.86 -62.24 -17.69
CA VAL A 942 -11.09 -62.63 -19.09
C VAL A 942 -10.07 -61.92 -20.00
N TYR A 943 -9.50 -62.69 -20.94
CA TYR A 943 -8.38 -62.32 -21.82
C TYR A 943 -8.82 -61.77 -23.19
N GLY A 944 -7.91 -61.04 -23.86
CA GLY A 944 -7.78 -60.98 -25.34
C GLY A 944 -7.82 -59.56 -25.95
N THR A 945 -7.06 -59.21 -27.00
CA THR A 945 -6.00 -59.94 -27.76
C THR A 945 -5.12 -58.96 -28.58
N SER A 946 -3.79 -59.02 -28.36
CA SER A 946 -2.66 -59.08 -29.33
C SER A 946 -2.54 -58.24 -30.64
N ILE A 947 -1.27 -57.87 -30.96
CA ILE A 947 -0.66 -57.50 -32.29
C ILE A 947 -0.92 -56.03 -32.72
N SER A 948 0.06 -55.21 -33.15
CA SER A 948 1.32 -55.49 -33.87
C SER A 948 2.53 -54.65 -33.40
N ARG A 949 3.75 -55.16 -33.62
CA ARG A 949 5.02 -54.39 -33.54
C ARG A 949 5.48 -54.01 -34.96
N SER A 950 6.12 -52.86 -35.10
CA SER A 950 7.15 -52.63 -36.12
C SER A 950 8.23 -51.73 -35.54
N ALA A 951 9.49 -52.12 -35.74
CA ALA A 951 10.65 -51.44 -35.18
C ALA A 951 11.47 -50.81 -36.30
N VAL A 952 11.94 -49.57 -36.08
CA VAL A 952 13.06 -48.98 -36.81
C VAL A 952 13.99 -48.32 -35.79
N ILE A 953 15.29 -48.50 -36.00
CA ILE A 953 16.36 -48.13 -35.05
C ILE A 953 16.81 -46.69 -35.30
N GLY A 954 17.04 -45.92 -34.23
CA GLY A 954 17.65 -44.59 -34.28
C GLY A 954 18.29 -44.24 -32.93
N THR A 955 19.59 -43.99 -32.92
CA THR A 955 20.43 -43.81 -31.71
C THR A 955 20.49 -42.37 -31.20
N ALA A 956 20.40 -42.13 -29.88
CA ALA A 956 21.20 -41.10 -29.17
C ALA A 956 21.01 -41.08 -27.63
N ILE A 957 22.13 -41.13 -26.90
CA ILE A 957 22.50 -40.37 -25.68
C ILE A 957 21.61 -40.48 -24.41
N GLN A 958 22.21 -41.00 -23.33
CA GLN A 958 21.66 -41.02 -21.97
C GLN A 958 21.87 -39.68 -21.22
N ARG A 959 20.83 -39.24 -20.49
CA ARG A 959 20.94 -38.58 -19.17
C ARG A 959 19.79 -39.10 -18.27
N PRO A 960 19.98 -39.17 -16.94
CA PRO A 960 19.02 -39.83 -16.05
C PRO A 960 17.85 -38.91 -15.67
N ASP A 961 16.65 -39.48 -15.69
CA ASP A 961 15.43 -38.86 -15.15
C ASP A 961 14.84 -39.81 -14.10
N LEU A 962 14.67 -39.32 -12.88
CA LEU A 962 14.09 -40.04 -11.74
C LEU A 962 13.40 -39.03 -10.83
N GLY A 963 12.05 -39.00 -10.85
CA GLY A 963 11.29 -38.15 -9.92
C GLY A 963 9.88 -37.72 -10.34
N VAL A 964 9.23 -38.34 -11.34
CA VAL A 964 7.95 -37.81 -11.91
C VAL A 964 6.74 -38.76 -11.73
N GLU A 965 6.93 -40.03 -11.38
CA GLU A 965 5.82 -41.02 -11.41
C GLU A 965 4.78 -40.93 -10.28
N GLU A 966 5.04 -40.21 -9.18
CA GLU A 966 4.10 -40.17 -8.04
C GLU A 966 3.06 -39.03 -8.12
N VAL A 967 3.30 -37.98 -8.91
CA VAL A 967 2.43 -36.79 -8.97
C VAL A 967 1.31 -36.91 -10.01
N SER A 968 1.49 -37.72 -11.07
CA SER A 968 0.49 -37.87 -12.14
C SER A 968 -0.84 -38.50 -11.69
N ARG A 969 -0.89 -39.13 -10.51
CA ARG A 969 -2.12 -39.72 -9.95
C ARG A 969 -3.10 -38.71 -9.35
N VAL A 970 -2.66 -37.49 -9.04
CA VAL A 970 -3.54 -36.46 -8.45
C VAL A 970 -4.45 -35.85 -9.52
N ILE A 971 -3.95 -35.66 -10.75
CA ILE A 971 -4.70 -35.05 -11.85
C ILE A 971 -5.81 -35.99 -12.37
N SER A 972 -5.65 -37.31 -12.25
CA SER A 972 -6.66 -38.30 -12.68
C SER A 972 -7.86 -38.45 -11.72
N ASN A 973 -7.84 -37.87 -10.52
CA ASN A 973 -8.95 -37.92 -9.56
C ASN A 973 -9.79 -36.63 -9.50
N LEU A 974 -9.33 -35.55 -10.15
CA LEU A 974 -10.15 -34.37 -10.41
C LEU A 974 -10.96 -34.63 -11.69
N GLY A 975 -12.17 -35.17 -11.50
CA GLY A 975 -13.11 -35.41 -12.60
C GLY A 975 -13.42 -34.15 -13.39
N LEU A 976 -13.37 -34.28 -14.71
CA LEU A 976 -13.73 -33.29 -15.74
C LEU A 976 -15.14 -32.70 -15.56
#